data_AF-H2ZCP1-F1
#
_entry.id   AF-H2ZCP1-F1
#
_cell.length_a   1.000
_cell.length_b   1.000
_cell.length_c   1.000
_cell.angle_alpha   90.00
_cell.angle_beta   90.00
_cell.angle_gamma   90.00
#
_symmetry.space_group_name_H-M   'P 1'
#
loop_
_entity.id
_entity.type
_entity.pdbx_description
1 polymer ?
#
loop_
_entity_poly.entity_id
_entity_poly.type
_entity_poly.pdbx_seq_one_letter_code
_entity_poly.pdbx_strand_id
1 'polypeptide(L)'
;ELSSFPDLSKHNNHMARCLTEQLYKELSVKKTKGGVTLDQCIQTGVDNPGHPFIMTVGAVAGDEESYDLFAPLFDKIISERHGGYGKTQLHPTDLNSRLIGGDNLDPKYVLSSRVRTGRSISGLALPPCCSRAERRMVEKILSEALDSLDGPFNGKYYPLSGMTEETQEKLIDDHFLFDKPVSPLLLSSRMARDWPESRGIWHNEEKNFLVWVNEEDHSRISMEKGGNMRRVFTRFCEGLKKVEDAIAKHGHGFMWNEHLGYILTCPSNLGTGLRGGVHLKIPLMSKHKEFDNLLKKLRLQKRGTGGVDTASTDGTFDISNSDRLGTSEVDQVQSVIDGVNLLISMEKRLEAGQPVDDLMPSDEKAVAEDTNMPDLSKHNNWMSKCLTPAIYSKLKDRKTPSGYTLDKCIQTGVDNPGHPFIMTVGLVAGDEESYSTFSELFDPVISGRHGGYPANAKHTTDLDASRLRGGDNLDPKYVLSSRVRTGRSIRGLALPPWCSRGERRKTEKIITDALSVLDGPLKGNYYPLTGMTEETQDKLIEDHFLFDKPVSPLLTSSGMARDWPDARGIWHNDAKNFLVWVNEEDHMRIISMEKGGNMKAVFQRFCDGLKKVESTIESSGSAFMWNQHLGYILTCPSNLGTGLRGGVHLRIPLLSKHKKFNKILADMRLQKRGTGGVDTASTDGTFDISNSDRLGSSEVDQVQCVIDGVETLIKMEKRLEQKKSIDDLIPKEAATNKTTAVVPAVKLAFDNHPDLSGHNNWMSKCLTKEIYQKLCNKTTSFGCTLDSCIQTGVDNPGHPFIFTVGLTAGDEECYSVFKDLLEPVISGRHNGYAPDAKHNTDLDASKLRGGNFDENFVLSSRVRTGRSLRGLALPPWCTRGERRTVEKLAVEALSKLGDELKGKYYPLSKMTEAEQDQLIQDHFLFDKPVSPLLTSAGMARDWPDARGIWHNDAKNFLVWVNEEDHLRLISMETGGNMKAVFERFCKGVQEVETILKQQGCSYMWNEHLGYILTCPSNLGTGLRGGVHVKLPLLSNDKRFNSILESLRLQKRGTGGVDTASSDGTFDISNLDRLGSSEVEQVQCVVDGVELLVQMEKKLMANEEIDSLIP
;
A
#
# COMPACT_ATOMS: atom_id res chain seq x y z
N GLU A 1 1.30 2.80 24.18
CA GLU A 1 1.03 2.44 22.78
C GLU A 1 1.27 0.94 22.61
N LEU A 2 0.34 0.21 22.01
CA LEU A 2 0.49 -1.23 21.76
C LEU A 2 1.30 -1.43 20.48
N SER A 3 2.42 -2.14 20.55
CA SER A 3 3.22 -2.42 19.34
C SER A 3 2.49 -3.41 18.44
N SER A 4 2.03 -2.92 17.29
CA SER A 4 1.33 -3.72 16.26
C SER A 4 2.24 -4.15 15.10
N PHE A 5 3.55 -3.93 15.21
CA PHE A 5 4.51 -4.34 14.20
C PHE A 5 4.60 -5.88 14.12
N PRO A 6 4.50 -6.49 12.93
CA PRO A 6 4.63 -7.95 12.77
C PRO A 6 6.05 -8.44 13.10
N ASP A 7 6.18 -9.63 13.67
CA ASP A 7 7.48 -10.32 13.73
C ASP A 7 7.79 -10.89 12.35
N LEU A 8 8.86 -10.39 11.74
CA LEU A 8 9.30 -10.72 10.38
C LEU A 8 10.64 -11.47 10.37
N SER A 9 11.14 -11.89 11.54
CA SER A 9 12.48 -12.47 11.69
C SER A 9 12.71 -13.77 10.91
N LYS A 10 11.63 -14.51 10.61
CA LYS A 10 11.67 -15.78 9.87
C LYS A 10 11.15 -15.64 8.42
N HIS A 11 10.92 -14.42 7.95
CA HIS A 11 10.23 -14.18 6.68
C HIS A 11 11.21 -13.95 5.52
N ASN A 12 11.00 -14.66 4.41
CA ASN A 12 11.75 -14.58 3.16
C ASN A 12 10.87 -14.01 2.03
N ASN A 13 10.51 -12.74 2.14
CA ASN A 13 9.80 -12.00 1.11
C ASN A 13 10.24 -10.53 1.04
N HIS A 14 10.02 -9.86 -0.11
CA HIS A 14 10.46 -8.47 -0.34
C HIS A 14 9.83 -7.48 0.65
N MET A 15 8.54 -7.63 0.97
CA MET A 15 7.86 -6.80 1.96
C MET A 15 8.58 -6.86 3.32
N ALA A 16 8.92 -8.06 3.80
CA ALA A 16 9.58 -8.26 5.08
C ALA A 16 10.97 -7.61 5.14
N ARG A 17 11.69 -7.56 4.02
CA ARG A 17 12.99 -6.86 3.90
C ARG A 17 12.85 -5.34 3.93
N CYS A 18 11.76 -4.84 3.35
CA CYS A 18 11.53 -3.41 3.17
C CYS A 18 10.82 -2.73 4.35
N LEU A 19 9.99 -3.47 5.08
CA LEU A 19 9.12 -2.94 6.13
C LEU A 19 9.87 -2.82 7.46
N THR A 20 10.15 -1.59 7.88
CA THR A 20 10.72 -1.30 9.21
C THR A 20 9.64 -0.91 10.22
N GLU A 21 9.93 -1.03 11.51
CA GLU A 21 9.00 -0.62 12.57
C GLU A 21 8.61 0.86 12.47
N GLN A 22 9.57 1.73 12.14
CA GLN A 22 9.33 3.15 11.91
C GLN A 22 8.38 3.37 10.72
N LEU A 23 8.62 2.66 9.61
CA LEU A 23 7.80 2.77 8.42
C LEU A 23 6.37 2.28 8.68
N TYR A 24 6.24 1.16 9.40
CA TYR A 24 4.95 0.64 9.80
C TYR A 24 4.18 1.63 10.68
N LYS A 25 4.82 2.23 11.69
CA LYS A 25 4.18 3.24 12.56
C LYS A 25 3.67 4.46 11.77
N GLU A 26 4.41 4.88 10.75
CA GLU A 26 4.00 5.99 9.89
C GLU A 26 2.81 5.63 9.00
N LEU A 27 2.82 4.43 8.41
CA LEU A 27 1.88 4.03 7.37
C LEU A 27 0.61 3.35 7.91
N SER A 28 0.66 2.68 9.06
CA SER A 28 -0.46 1.89 9.60
C SER A 28 -1.67 2.72 10.01
N VAL A 29 -1.48 4.02 10.25
CA VAL A 29 -2.56 4.98 10.57
C VAL A 29 -3.25 5.55 9.32
N LYS A 30 -2.72 5.27 8.12
CA LYS A 30 -3.25 5.80 6.84
C LYS A 30 -4.26 4.82 6.23
N LYS A 31 -5.24 5.37 5.51
CA LYS A 31 -6.22 4.62 4.70
C LYS A 31 -6.43 5.33 3.37
N THR A 32 -6.60 4.56 2.30
CA THR A 32 -6.98 5.12 0.99
C THR A 32 -8.40 5.66 1.03
N LYS A 33 -8.83 6.38 0.00
CA LYS A 33 -10.22 6.83 -0.17
C LYS A 33 -11.19 5.64 -0.25
N GLY A 34 -10.75 4.51 -0.80
CA GLY A 34 -11.47 3.23 -0.80
C GLY A 34 -11.48 2.52 0.55
N GLY A 35 -10.78 3.04 1.56
CA GLY A 35 -10.70 2.47 2.90
C GLY A 35 -9.63 1.37 3.06
N VAL A 36 -8.78 1.17 2.05
CA VAL A 36 -7.70 0.17 2.08
C VAL A 36 -6.64 0.57 3.10
N THR A 37 -6.22 -0.37 3.94
CA THR A 37 -5.21 -0.16 4.98
C THR A 37 -3.88 -0.83 4.62
N LEU A 38 -2.79 -0.39 5.26
CA LEU A 38 -1.49 -1.05 5.12
C LEU A 38 -1.54 -2.52 5.53
N ASP A 39 -2.22 -2.85 6.64
CA ASP A 39 -2.33 -4.22 7.13
C ASP A 39 -3.01 -5.14 6.12
N GLN A 40 -4.02 -4.65 5.40
CA GLN A 40 -4.64 -5.40 4.29
C GLN A 40 -3.64 -5.66 3.16
N CYS A 41 -2.79 -4.67 2.84
CA CYS A 41 -1.80 -4.80 1.77
C CYS A 41 -0.71 -5.81 2.09
N ILE A 42 -0.27 -5.88 3.36
CA ILE A 42 0.88 -6.73 3.78
C ILE A 42 0.46 -8.09 4.37
N GLN A 43 -0.83 -8.33 4.64
CA GLN A 43 -1.31 -9.53 5.35
C GLN A 43 -0.77 -10.82 4.73
N THR A 44 -0.76 -10.89 3.40
CA THR A 44 -0.27 -12.07 2.68
C THR A 44 1.19 -12.39 2.99
N GLY A 45 2.05 -11.37 3.11
CA GLY A 45 3.44 -11.54 3.48
C GLY A 45 3.65 -11.74 4.97
N VAL A 46 2.76 -11.26 5.84
CA VAL A 46 2.84 -11.50 7.29
C VAL A 46 2.44 -12.93 7.64
N ASP A 47 1.33 -13.42 7.07
CA ASP A 47 0.79 -14.76 7.36
C ASP A 47 1.59 -15.90 6.72
N ASN A 48 2.39 -15.56 5.70
CA ASN A 48 3.20 -16.50 4.96
C ASN A 48 4.67 -16.07 5.00
N PRO A 49 5.50 -16.74 5.82
CA PRO A 49 6.93 -16.44 5.90
C PRO A 49 7.70 -16.69 4.61
N GLY A 50 7.07 -17.22 3.56
CA GLY A 50 7.72 -17.49 2.29
C GLY A 50 8.51 -18.79 2.31
N HIS A 51 9.01 -19.18 1.15
CA HIS A 51 9.77 -20.41 0.98
C HIS A 51 11.28 -20.10 1.13
N PRO A 52 12.10 -20.95 1.76
CA PRO A 52 13.53 -20.66 1.98
C PRO A 52 14.31 -20.37 0.69
N PHE A 53 13.86 -20.93 -0.44
CA PHE A 53 14.55 -20.84 -1.73
C PHE A 53 13.88 -19.88 -2.73
N ILE A 54 12.67 -19.39 -2.45
CA ILE A 54 11.90 -18.55 -3.38
C ILE A 54 11.49 -17.26 -2.68
N MET A 55 11.99 -16.13 -3.20
CA MET A 55 11.61 -14.79 -2.72
C MET A 55 10.23 -14.43 -3.26
N THR A 56 9.22 -14.37 -2.38
CA THR A 56 7.89 -13.85 -2.76
C THR A 56 7.83 -12.34 -2.54
N VAL A 57 6.78 -11.68 -3.06
CA VAL A 57 6.60 -10.22 -2.88
C VAL A 57 6.18 -9.90 -1.45
N GLY A 58 5.19 -10.61 -0.90
CA GLY A 58 4.68 -10.39 0.45
C GLY A 58 3.75 -9.18 0.61
N ALA A 59 3.35 -8.52 -0.48
CA ALA A 59 2.36 -7.45 -0.47
C ALA A 59 1.50 -7.44 -1.73
N VAL A 60 0.27 -6.95 -1.61
CA VAL A 60 -0.69 -6.68 -2.70
C VAL A 60 -1.33 -5.31 -2.50
N ALA A 61 -1.70 -4.63 -3.58
CA ALA A 61 -2.45 -3.38 -3.54
C ALA A 61 -3.96 -3.66 -3.50
N GLY A 62 -4.71 -2.91 -2.68
CA GLY A 62 -6.17 -3.03 -2.59
C GLY A 62 -6.92 -2.12 -3.57
N ASP A 63 -6.30 -1.04 -4.03
CA ASP A 63 -6.80 -0.10 -5.03
C ASP A 63 -5.62 0.65 -5.68
N GLU A 64 -5.90 1.52 -6.65
CA GLU A 64 -4.89 2.31 -7.35
C GLU A 64 -4.09 3.22 -6.40
N GLU A 65 -4.78 3.88 -5.46
CA GLU A 65 -4.18 4.80 -4.47
C GLU A 65 -3.27 4.07 -3.46
N SER A 66 -3.38 2.74 -3.33
CA SER A 66 -2.50 1.95 -2.45
C SER A 66 -1.01 2.14 -2.81
N TYR A 67 -0.70 2.23 -4.11
CA TYR A 67 0.67 2.46 -4.58
C TYR A 67 1.16 3.88 -4.29
N ASP A 68 0.26 4.86 -4.22
CA ASP A 68 0.61 6.26 -3.91
C ASP A 68 0.71 6.50 -2.39
N LEU A 69 -0.30 6.07 -1.64
CA LEU A 69 -0.42 6.32 -0.20
C LEU A 69 0.63 5.53 0.60
N PHE A 70 0.90 4.30 0.19
CA PHE A 70 1.89 3.42 0.81
C PHE A 70 3.18 3.33 -0.02
N ALA A 71 3.43 4.28 -0.93
CA ALA A 71 4.66 4.40 -1.73
C ALA A 71 5.95 4.23 -0.90
N PRO A 72 6.08 4.79 0.32
CA PRO A 72 7.30 4.59 1.14
C PRO A 72 7.66 3.13 1.41
N LEU A 73 6.69 2.21 1.34
CA LEU A 73 6.90 0.77 1.36
C LEU A 73 6.89 0.16 -0.05
N PHE A 74 5.86 0.43 -0.85
CA PHE A 74 5.70 -0.20 -2.18
C PHE A 74 6.86 0.13 -3.11
N ASP A 75 7.39 1.36 -3.12
CA ASP A 75 8.54 1.73 -3.96
C ASP A 75 9.78 0.87 -3.64
N LYS A 76 9.99 0.56 -2.35
CA LYS A 76 11.11 -0.31 -1.93
C LYS A 76 10.90 -1.74 -2.40
N ILE A 77 9.68 -2.26 -2.23
CA ILE A 77 9.32 -3.60 -2.70
C ILE A 77 9.46 -3.71 -4.23
N ILE A 78 8.98 -2.69 -4.95
CA ILE A 78 9.06 -2.59 -6.41
C ILE A 78 10.52 -2.54 -6.84
N SER A 79 11.34 -1.71 -6.20
CA SER A 79 12.77 -1.61 -6.50
C SER A 79 13.49 -2.94 -6.27
N GLU A 80 13.29 -3.61 -5.13
CA GLU A 80 13.91 -4.91 -4.89
C GLU A 80 13.44 -5.98 -5.88
N ARG A 81 12.15 -6.00 -6.22
CA ARG A 81 11.57 -7.01 -7.11
C ARG A 81 11.96 -6.81 -8.57
N HIS A 82 12.05 -5.56 -9.02
CA HIS A 82 12.26 -5.18 -10.42
C HIS A 82 13.67 -4.65 -10.67
N GLY A 83 14.67 -5.24 -10.01
CA GLY A 83 16.09 -5.02 -10.35
C GLY A 83 16.57 -3.59 -10.14
N GLY A 84 16.08 -2.91 -9.10
CA GLY A 84 16.43 -1.54 -8.77
C GLY A 84 15.50 -0.47 -9.36
N TYR A 85 14.32 -0.86 -9.90
CA TYR A 85 13.38 0.10 -10.48
C TYR A 85 13.07 1.25 -9.51
N GLY A 86 13.53 2.45 -9.84
CA GLY A 86 13.51 3.60 -8.95
C GLY A 86 12.18 4.32 -8.99
N LYS A 87 11.75 4.89 -7.85
CA LYS A 87 10.47 5.62 -7.64
C LYS A 87 10.15 6.81 -8.57
N THR A 88 11.03 7.11 -9.51
CA THR A 88 10.87 8.18 -10.51
C THR A 88 11.17 7.73 -11.93
N GLN A 89 11.53 6.47 -12.14
CA GLN A 89 11.67 5.91 -13.48
C GLN A 89 10.29 5.82 -14.11
N LEU A 90 10.19 6.16 -15.40
CA LEU A 90 8.94 6.04 -16.13
C LEU A 90 8.90 4.72 -16.87
N HIS A 91 7.72 4.12 -16.95
CA HIS A 91 7.52 2.87 -17.65
C HIS A 91 7.13 3.15 -19.11
N PRO A 92 7.92 2.68 -20.09
CA PRO A 92 7.52 2.76 -21.50
C PRO A 92 6.44 1.72 -21.81
N THR A 93 5.38 2.14 -22.50
CA THR A 93 4.31 1.26 -23.01
C THR A 93 4.33 1.30 -24.54
N ASP A 94 4.43 0.15 -25.19
CA ASP A 94 4.39 0.03 -26.65
C ASP A 94 3.79 -1.32 -27.07
N LEU A 95 2.51 -1.28 -27.46
CA LEU A 95 1.75 -2.42 -27.97
C LEU A 95 1.81 -2.54 -29.50
N ASN A 96 2.86 -2.03 -30.14
CA ASN A 96 3.04 -2.20 -31.57
C ASN A 96 3.68 -3.56 -31.90
N SER A 97 3.07 -4.33 -32.81
CA SER A 97 3.52 -5.67 -33.19
C SER A 97 4.72 -5.71 -34.15
N ARG A 98 5.50 -4.62 -34.24
CA ARG A 98 6.72 -4.47 -35.05
C ARG A 98 7.92 -5.27 -34.50
N LEU A 99 7.71 -6.55 -34.21
CA LEU A 99 8.79 -7.48 -33.84
C LEU A 99 9.77 -7.67 -35.01
N ILE A 100 10.95 -8.24 -34.75
CA ILE A 100 11.93 -8.70 -35.74
C ILE A 100 12.09 -10.21 -35.55
N GLY A 101 11.88 -11.00 -36.61
CA GLY A 101 11.77 -12.47 -36.54
C GLY A 101 10.50 -12.98 -35.83
N GLY A 102 10.57 -14.20 -35.27
CA GLY A 102 9.49 -14.83 -34.50
C GLY A 102 8.37 -15.46 -35.32
N ASP A 103 8.41 -15.32 -36.64
CA ASP A 103 7.45 -15.89 -37.61
C ASP A 103 7.82 -17.30 -38.08
N ASN A 104 9.07 -17.69 -37.88
CA ASN A 104 9.66 -18.94 -38.38
C ASN A 104 10.52 -19.66 -37.32
N LEU A 105 10.16 -19.57 -36.03
CA LEU A 105 10.86 -20.33 -34.99
C LEU A 105 10.80 -21.83 -35.29
N ASP A 106 11.92 -22.53 -35.08
CA ASP A 106 12.08 -23.91 -35.50
C ASP A 106 11.10 -24.85 -34.75
N PRO A 107 10.15 -25.48 -35.47
CA PRO A 107 9.10 -26.29 -34.85
C PRO A 107 9.64 -27.59 -34.22
N LYS A 108 10.88 -27.98 -34.50
CA LYS A 108 11.56 -29.08 -33.78
C LYS A 108 11.77 -28.74 -32.30
N TYR A 109 12.01 -27.46 -31.99
CA TYR A 109 12.36 -27.01 -30.64
C TYR A 109 11.23 -26.18 -30.00
N VAL A 110 10.51 -25.35 -30.76
CA VAL A 110 9.42 -24.50 -30.24
C VAL A 110 8.07 -25.18 -30.44
N LEU A 111 7.47 -25.60 -29.34
CA LEU A 111 6.21 -26.35 -29.33
C LEU A 111 4.97 -25.42 -29.32
N SER A 112 5.06 -24.29 -28.62
CA SER A 112 3.98 -23.30 -28.52
C SER A 112 4.51 -21.94 -28.07
N SER A 113 3.77 -20.87 -28.38
CA SER A 113 4.10 -19.48 -28.05
C SER A 113 2.88 -18.83 -27.40
N ARG A 114 3.07 -18.20 -26.25
CA ARG A 114 1.99 -17.61 -25.47
C ARG A 114 2.37 -16.22 -25.00
N VAL A 115 1.42 -15.30 -25.13
CA VAL A 115 1.49 -13.96 -24.52
C VAL A 115 0.27 -13.80 -23.63
N ARG A 116 0.50 -13.29 -22.41
CA ARG A 116 -0.57 -12.90 -21.51
C ARG A 116 -0.32 -11.55 -20.86
N THR A 117 -1.38 -10.84 -20.47
CA THR A 117 -1.25 -9.65 -19.61
C THR A 117 -2.41 -9.51 -18.63
N GLY A 118 -2.18 -8.79 -17.52
CA GLY A 118 -3.21 -8.35 -16.60
C GLY A 118 -3.66 -6.92 -16.89
N ARG A 119 -4.93 -6.60 -16.65
CA ARG A 119 -5.45 -5.22 -16.64
C ARG A 119 -6.49 -5.03 -15.54
N SER A 120 -6.48 -3.84 -14.92
CA SER A 120 -7.43 -3.43 -13.87
C SER A 120 -8.21 -2.19 -14.31
N ILE A 121 -9.50 -2.15 -14.01
CA ILE A 121 -10.42 -1.07 -14.41
C ILE A 121 -10.31 0.10 -13.44
N SER A 122 -10.05 1.31 -13.96
CA SER A 122 -9.92 2.52 -13.15
C SER A 122 -11.21 2.87 -12.42
N GLY A 123 -11.08 3.36 -11.18
CA GLY A 123 -12.18 3.75 -10.32
C GLY A 123 -12.87 2.61 -9.55
N LEU A 124 -12.42 1.36 -9.71
CA LEU A 124 -12.89 0.20 -8.95
C LEU A 124 -11.75 -0.36 -8.09
N ALA A 125 -12.02 -0.81 -6.86
CA ALA A 125 -10.99 -1.44 -6.04
C ALA A 125 -10.47 -2.74 -6.66
N LEU A 126 -9.19 -3.07 -6.42
CA LEU A 126 -8.55 -4.29 -6.90
C LEU A 126 -9.11 -5.53 -6.18
N PRO A 127 -8.93 -6.75 -6.73
CA PRO A 127 -9.49 -7.98 -6.17
C PRO A 127 -9.32 -8.20 -4.64
N PRO A 128 -8.20 -7.83 -3.97
CA PRO A 128 -8.09 -8.02 -2.51
C PRO A 128 -9.16 -7.26 -1.71
N CYS A 129 -9.62 -6.12 -2.23
CA CYS A 129 -10.42 -5.15 -1.50
C CYS A 129 -11.74 -4.76 -2.18
N CYS A 130 -12.00 -5.23 -3.41
CA CYS A 130 -13.27 -4.98 -4.12
C CYS A 130 -14.50 -5.49 -3.35
N SER A 131 -15.52 -4.65 -3.22
CA SER A 131 -16.83 -5.10 -2.74
C SER A 131 -17.48 -6.09 -3.73
N ARG A 132 -18.51 -6.83 -3.29
CA ARG A 132 -19.25 -7.77 -4.17
C ARG A 132 -19.82 -7.04 -5.39
N ALA A 133 -20.35 -5.85 -5.17
CA ALA A 133 -20.94 -5.05 -6.23
C ALA A 133 -19.91 -4.43 -7.16
N GLU A 134 -18.75 -3.99 -6.66
CA GLU A 134 -17.64 -3.60 -7.55
C GLU A 134 -17.20 -4.79 -8.40
N ARG A 135 -17.14 -6.00 -7.82
CA ARG A 135 -16.79 -7.21 -8.57
C ARG A 135 -17.82 -7.56 -9.64
N ARG A 136 -19.12 -7.48 -9.33
CA ARG A 136 -20.23 -7.60 -10.29
C ARG A 136 -20.12 -6.54 -11.39
N MET A 137 -19.73 -5.32 -11.03
CA MET A 137 -19.50 -4.24 -11.99
C MET A 137 -18.33 -4.55 -12.92
N VAL A 138 -17.22 -5.08 -12.40
CA VAL A 138 -16.09 -5.53 -13.23
C VAL A 138 -16.54 -6.63 -14.20
N GLU A 139 -17.27 -7.64 -13.72
CA GLU A 139 -17.82 -8.70 -14.57
C GLU A 139 -18.72 -8.13 -15.66
N LYS A 140 -19.64 -7.24 -15.29
CA LYS A 140 -20.55 -6.59 -16.24
C LYS A 140 -19.80 -5.80 -17.31
N ILE A 141 -18.87 -4.93 -16.91
CA ILE A 141 -18.07 -4.12 -17.84
C ILE A 141 -17.32 -5.02 -18.82
N LEU A 142 -16.67 -6.07 -18.31
CA LEU A 142 -15.85 -6.96 -19.14
C LEU A 142 -16.73 -7.85 -20.03
N SER A 143 -17.78 -8.46 -19.51
CA SER A 143 -18.68 -9.30 -20.32
C SER A 143 -19.37 -8.50 -21.42
N GLU A 144 -19.91 -7.32 -21.13
CA GLU A 144 -20.52 -6.44 -22.15
C GLU A 144 -19.49 -6.00 -23.21
N ALA A 145 -18.28 -5.64 -22.79
CA ALA A 145 -17.21 -5.27 -23.72
C ALA A 145 -16.78 -6.46 -24.60
N LEU A 146 -16.61 -7.65 -24.01
CA LEU A 146 -16.18 -8.86 -24.69
C LEU A 146 -17.26 -9.42 -25.64
N ASP A 147 -18.55 -9.31 -25.28
CA ASP A 147 -19.68 -9.69 -26.13
C ASP A 147 -19.86 -8.74 -27.33
N SER A 148 -19.30 -7.53 -27.26
CA SER A 148 -19.30 -6.57 -28.37
C SER A 148 -18.20 -6.80 -29.42
N LEU A 149 -17.28 -7.74 -29.16
CA LEU A 149 -16.16 -8.03 -30.05
C LEU A 149 -16.62 -8.77 -31.31
N ASP A 150 -15.99 -8.44 -32.44
CA ASP A 150 -16.36 -8.93 -33.76
C ASP A 150 -15.19 -9.57 -34.54
N GLY A 151 -15.54 -10.23 -35.65
CA GLY A 151 -14.60 -10.89 -36.55
C GLY A 151 -13.84 -12.02 -35.84
N PRO A 152 -12.50 -12.08 -35.92
CA PRO A 152 -11.72 -13.15 -35.29
C PRO A 152 -11.75 -13.11 -33.76
N PHE A 153 -12.34 -12.06 -33.17
CA PHE A 153 -12.53 -11.91 -31.74
C PHE A 153 -14.00 -12.08 -31.32
N ASN A 154 -14.88 -12.61 -32.18
CA ASN A 154 -16.21 -13.03 -31.73
C ASN A 154 -16.07 -14.21 -30.76
N GLY A 155 -16.84 -14.22 -29.66
CA GLY A 155 -16.67 -15.21 -28.60
C GLY A 155 -17.84 -15.33 -27.66
N LYS A 156 -17.63 -16.08 -26.57
CA LYS A 156 -18.66 -16.35 -25.57
C LYS A 156 -18.10 -16.23 -24.17
N TYR A 157 -18.85 -15.56 -23.28
CA TYR A 157 -18.61 -15.53 -21.84
C TYR A 157 -19.24 -16.73 -21.13
N TYR A 158 -18.51 -17.29 -20.18
CA TYR A 158 -18.88 -18.43 -19.34
C TYR A 158 -18.70 -18.02 -17.87
N PRO A 159 -19.76 -17.61 -17.16
CA PRO A 159 -19.68 -17.36 -15.73
C PRO A 159 -19.37 -18.66 -14.99
N LEU A 160 -18.53 -18.59 -13.96
CA LEU A 160 -18.26 -19.73 -13.09
C LEU A 160 -19.48 -20.07 -12.22
N SER A 161 -20.24 -19.05 -11.80
CA SER A 161 -21.51 -19.25 -11.10
C SER A 161 -22.52 -19.97 -11.97
N GLY A 162 -23.00 -21.13 -11.51
CA GLY A 162 -23.99 -21.94 -12.24
C GLY A 162 -23.43 -22.68 -13.46
N MET A 163 -22.11 -22.75 -13.61
CA MET A 163 -21.47 -23.54 -14.67
C MET A 163 -21.82 -25.03 -14.49
N THR A 164 -22.30 -25.67 -15.56
CA THR A 164 -22.57 -27.11 -15.58
C THR A 164 -21.25 -27.90 -15.57
N GLU A 165 -21.25 -29.10 -14.98
CA GLU A 165 -20.10 -30.02 -15.00
C GLU A 165 -19.56 -30.27 -16.41
N GLU A 166 -20.43 -30.47 -17.41
CA GLU A 166 -20.02 -30.66 -18.82
C GLU A 166 -19.21 -29.47 -19.38
N THR A 167 -19.69 -28.24 -19.13
CA THR A 167 -18.98 -27.02 -19.55
C THR A 167 -17.66 -26.88 -18.81
N GLN A 168 -17.64 -27.21 -17.52
CA GLN A 168 -16.44 -27.15 -16.69
C GLN A 168 -15.38 -28.13 -17.19
N GLU A 169 -15.74 -29.40 -17.41
CA GLU A 169 -14.86 -30.43 -17.97
C GLU A 169 -14.30 -29.99 -19.33
N LYS A 170 -15.13 -29.42 -20.20
CA LYS A 170 -14.67 -28.91 -21.49
C LYS A 170 -13.64 -27.78 -21.36
N LEU A 171 -13.84 -26.84 -20.44
CA LEU A 171 -12.87 -25.77 -20.19
C LEU A 171 -11.58 -26.27 -19.52
N ILE A 172 -11.65 -27.37 -18.76
CA ILE A 172 -10.46 -28.07 -18.23
C ILE A 172 -9.67 -28.71 -19.38
N ASP A 173 -10.36 -29.43 -20.26
CA ASP A 173 -9.76 -30.10 -21.43
C ASP A 173 -9.11 -29.10 -22.40
N ASP A 174 -9.72 -27.92 -22.56
CA ASP A 174 -9.17 -26.81 -23.35
C ASP A 174 -8.01 -26.09 -22.64
N HIS A 175 -7.74 -26.39 -21.37
CA HIS A 175 -6.80 -25.69 -20.47
C HIS A 175 -7.14 -24.20 -20.26
N PHE A 176 -8.44 -23.87 -20.24
CA PHE A 176 -8.97 -22.52 -20.08
C PHE A 176 -9.49 -22.22 -18.69
N LEU A 177 -9.89 -23.24 -17.92
CA LEU A 177 -10.43 -23.07 -16.57
C LEU A 177 -9.33 -22.63 -15.58
N PHE A 178 -9.70 -21.74 -14.65
CA PHE A 178 -8.91 -21.44 -13.46
C PHE A 178 -9.67 -21.87 -12.21
N ASP A 179 -8.94 -22.39 -11.23
CA ASP A 179 -9.52 -22.97 -10.01
C ASP A 179 -9.73 -21.95 -8.90
N LYS A 180 -10.54 -22.34 -7.90
CA LYS A 180 -10.67 -21.59 -6.65
C LYS A 180 -9.29 -21.40 -6.03
N PRO A 181 -8.92 -20.18 -5.60
CA PRO A 181 -7.67 -19.99 -4.88
C PRO A 181 -7.66 -20.80 -3.57
N VAL A 182 -6.72 -21.74 -3.46
CA VAL A 182 -6.54 -22.59 -2.27
C VAL A 182 -5.20 -22.38 -1.57
N SER A 183 -4.25 -21.70 -2.22
CA SER A 183 -2.93 -21.47 -1.63
C SER A 183 -3.03 -20.50 -0.45
N PRO A 184 -2.28 -20.72 0.64
CA PRO A 184 -2.26 -19.81 1.79
C PRO A 184 -1.95 -18.35 1.42
N LEU A 185 -1.11 -18.14 0.38
CA LEU A 185 -0.77 -16.82 -0.14
C LEU A 185 -1.98 -16.12 -0.75
N LEU A 186 -2.75 -16.80 -1.61
CA LEU A 186 -3.93 -16.23 -2.25
C LEU A 186 -5.09 -16.06 -1.26
N LEU A 187 -5.27 -17.01 -0.34
CA LEU A 187 -6.29 -16.93 0.73
C LEU A 187 -6.06 -15.73 1.64
N SER A 188 -4.84 -15.54 2.14
CA SER A 188 -4.46 -14.40 3.00
C SER A 188 -4.51 -13.05 2.27
N SER A 189 -4.33 -13.03 0.94
CA SER A 189 -4.56 -11.85 0.10
C SER A 189 -6.03 -11.59 -0.26
N ARG A 190 -6.95 -12.40 0.27
CA ARG A 190 -8.41 -12.28 0.09
C ARG A 190 -8.92 -12.54 -1.33
N MET A 191 -8.13 -13.19 -2.18
CA MET A 191 -8.50 -13.50 -3.57
C MET A 191 -9.70 -14.45 -3.68
N ALA A 192 -9.86 -15.36 -2.72
CA ALA A 192 -10.94 -16.34 -2.70
C ALA A 192 -12.29 -15.79 -2.20
N ARG A 193 -12.35 -14.51 -1.81
CA ARG A 193 -13.56 -13.91 -1.21
C ARG A 193 -14.73 -14.00 -2.19
N ASP A 194 -15.87 -14.46 -1.67
CA ASP A 194 -17.15 -14.60 -2.39
C ASP A 194 -17.07 -15.53 -3.61
N TRP A 195 -16.17 -16.51 -3.64
CA TRP A 195 -16.05 -17.44 -4.77
C TRP A 195 -17.29 -18.36 -4.94
N PRO A 196 -17.75 -18.66 -6.19
CA PRO A 196 -17.23 -18.24 -7.50
C PRO A 196 -17.86 -16.95 -8.06
N GLU A 197 -18.55 -16.16 -7.22
CA GLU A 197 -19.39 -15.04 -7.65
C GLU A 197 -18.63 -14.01 -8.50
N SER A 198 -19.23 -13.66 -9.64
CA SER A 198 -18.71 -12.71 -10.63
C SER A 198 -17.32 -13.01 -11.16
N ARG A 199 -16.97 -14.29 -11.24
CA ARG A 199 -15.80 -14.80 -11.97
C ARG A 199 -16.27 -15.53 -13.21
N GLY A 200 -15.47 -15.48 -14.26
CA GLY A 200 -15.80 -16.18 -15.48
C GLY A 200 -14.70 -16.12 -16.52
N ILE A 201 -14.98 -16.78 -17.62
CA ILE A 201 -14.04 -17.01 -18.71
C ILE A 201 -14.70 -16.60 -20.00
N TRP A 202 -14.04 -15.76 -20.78
CA TRP A 202 -14.43 -15.51 -22.16
C TRP A 202 -13.37 -16.10 -23.08
N HIS A 203 -13.79 -16.75 -24.17
CA HIS A 203 -12.86 -17.05 -25.26
C HIS A 203 -13.52 -16.83 -26.62
N ASN A 204 -12.71 -16.52 -27.62
CA ASN A 204 -13.18 -16.41 -29.00
C ASN A 204 -13.53 -17.79 -29.60
N GLU A 205 -14.26 -17.81 -30.70
CA GLU A 205 -14.68 -19.05 -31.38
C GLU A 205 -13.50 -19.93 -31.81
N GLU A 206 -12.41 -19.31 -32.25
CA GLU A 206 -11.17 -20.00 -32.65
C GLU A 206 -10.35 -20.52 -31.44
N LYS A 207 -10.77 -20.25 -30.19
CA LYS A 207 -10.09 -20.66 -28.96
C LYS A 207 -8.61 -20.24 -28.92
N ASN A 208 -8.30 -19.06 -29.46
CA ASN A 208 -6.94 -18.54 -29.57
C ASN A 208 -6.74 -17.15 -28.93
N PHE A 209 -7.81 -16.59 -28.36
CA PHE A 209 -7.83 -15.41 -27.49
C PHE A 209 -8.78 -15.69 -26.30
N LEU A 210 -8.25 -15.66 -25.09
CA LEU A 210 -8.93 -16.00 -23.83
C LEU A 210 -8.83 -14.84 -22.84
N VAL A 211 -9.88 -14.56 -22.09
CA VAL A 211 -9.90 -13.57 -21.00
C VAL A 211 -10.49 -14.21 -19.74
N TRP A 212 -9.70 -14.23 -18.66
CA TRP A 212 -10.21 -14.52 -17.32
C TRP A 212 -10.68 -13.23 -16.67
N VAL A 213 -11.81 -13.30 -15.98
CA VAL A 213 -12.46 -12.16 -15.31
C VAL A 213 -12.44 -12.38 -13.80
N ASN A 214 -11.97 -11.37 -13.04
CA ASN A 214 -11.94 -11.34 -11.57
C ASN A 214 -11.16 -12.47 -10.88
N GLU A 215 -10.03 -12.89 -11.45
CA GLU A 215 -9.11 -13.85 -10.84
C GLU A 215 -8.11 -13.12 -9.91
N GLU A 216 -6.84 -12.97 -10.28
CA GLU A 216 -5.84 -12.21 -9.49
C GLU A 216 -5.88 -10.70 -9.79
N ASP A 217 -6.35 -10.34 -10.98
CA ASP A 217 -6.58 -8.98 -11.47
C ASP A 217 -8.00 -8.91 -12.08
N HIS A 218 -8.52 -7.72 -12.44
CA HIS A 218 -9.86 -7.64 -13.05
C HIS A 218 -9.96 -8.44 -14.35
N SER A 219 -8.90 -8.43 -15.16
CA SER A 219 -8.80 -9.26 -16.36
C SER A 219 -7.40 -9.84 -16.56
N ARG A 220 -7.34 -11.07 -17.08
CA ARG A 220 -6.11 -11.70 -17.59
C ARG A 220 -6.34 -12.26 -18.98
N ILE A 221 -5.62 -11.70 -19.96
CA ILE A 221 -5.75 -12.06 -21.37
C ILE A 221 -4.66 -13.07 -21.73
N SER A 222 -4.96 -14.16 -22.44
CA SER A 222 -4.06 -15.31 -22.68
C SER A 222 -4.26 -15.91 -24.08
N MET A 223 -3.20 -16.45 -24.73
CA MET A 223 -3.28 -16.99 -26.10
C MET A 223 -2.51 -18.30 -26.41
N GLU A 224 -2.89 -18.86 -27.57
CA GLU A 224 -2.79 -20.17 -28.28
C GLU A 224 -1.49 -21.03 -28.36
N LYS A 225 -1.63 -22.24 -28.92
CA LYS A 225 -0.59 -23.19 -29.41
C LYS A 225 0.06 -22.73 -30.73
N GLY A 226 1.34 -23.10 -30.97
CA GLY A 226 2.09 -22.84 -32.22
C GLY A 226 3.36 -21.99 -32.06
N GLY A 227 4.34 -22.12 -32.96
CA GLY A 227 5.67 -21.49 -32.85
C GLY A 227 5.81 -20.06 -33.41
N ASN A 228 4.73 -19.47 -33.93
CA ASN A 228 4.78 -18.13 -34.56
C ASN A 228 4.47 -17.03 -33.52
N MET A 229 5.48 -16.67 -32.72
CA MET A 229 5.38 -15.64 -31.70
C MET A 229 4.94 -14.28 -32.28
N ARG A 230 5.36 -13.93 -33.51
CA ARG A 230 4.96 -12.67 -34.15
C ARG A 230 3.45 -12.61 -34.36
N ARG A 231 2.87 -13.66 -34.94
CA ARG A 231 1.43 -13.75 -35.20
C ARG A 231 0.64 -13.75 -33.90
N VAL A 232 1.13 -14.50 -32.89
CA VAL A 232 0.55 -14.48 -31.54
C VAL A 232 0.60 -13.07 -30.96
N PHE A 233 1.73 -12.38 -30.97
CA PHE A 233 1.80 -11.02 -30.42
C PHE A 233 0.95 -10.01 -31.21
N THR A 234 0.89 -10.14 -32.55
CA THR A 234 0.04 -9.28 -33.39
C THR A 234 -1.44 -9.41 -33.02
N ARG A 235 -1.96 -10.64 -32.97
CA ARG A 235 -3.34 -10.90 -32.56
C ARG A 235 -3.59 -10.46 -31.11
N PHE A 236 -2.60 -10.58 -30.23
CA PHE A 236 -2.69 -10.11 -28.85
C PHE A 236 -2.87 -8.59 -28.80
N CYS A 237 -2.04 -7.84 -29.51
CA CYS A 237 -2.14 -6.38 -29.55
C CYS A 237 -3.47 -5.92 -30.17
N GLU A 238 -3.90 -6.55 -31.27
CA GLU A 238 -5.18 -6.25 -31.91
C GLU A 238 -6.37 -6.53 -31.00
N GLY A 239 -6.40 -7.71 -30.37
CA GLY A 239 -7.48 -8.12 -29.47
C GLY A 239 -7.51 -7.28 -28.19
N LEU A 240 -6.35 -7.02 -27.57
CA LEU A 240 -6.26 -6.13 -26.40
C LEU A 240 -6.72 -4.72 -26.75
N LYS A 241 -6.37 -4.20 -27.93
CA LYS A 241 -6.83 -2.88 -28.38
C LYS A 241 -8.35 -2.85 -28.56
N LYS A 242 -8.95 -3.88 -29.17
CA LYS A 242 -10.40 -3.98 -29.28
C LYS A 242 -11.09 -4.05 -27.91
N VAL A 243 -10.55 -4.81 -26.96
CA VAL A 243 -11.07 -4.87 -25.59
C VAL A 243 -11.00 -3.51 -24.91
N GLU A 244 -9.86 -2.82 -25.01
CA GLU A 244 -9.70 -1.47 -24.45
C GLU A 244 -10.68 -0.46 -25.08
N ASP A 245 -10.85 -0.50 -26.40
CA ASP A 245 -11.79 0.36 -27.11
C ASP A 245 -13.25 0.03 -26.75
N ALA A 246 -13.59 -1.23 -26.54
CA ALA A 246 -14.92 -1.65 -26.09
C ALA A 246 -15.24 -1.18 -24.66
N ILE A 247 -14.28 -1.30 -23.73
CA ILE A 247 -14.39 -0.78 -22.36
C ILE A 247 -14.53 0.76 -22.38
N ALA A 248 -13.74 1.43 -23.23
CA ALA A 248 -13.80 2.89 -23.41
C ALA A 248 -15.16 3.38 -23.93
N LYS A 249 -15.80 2.63 -24.85
CA LYS A 249 -17.17 2.93 -25.32
C LYS A 249 -18.21 2.90 -24.19
N HIS A 250 -17.97 2.12 -23.15
CA HIS A 250 -18.81 2.07 -21.94
C HIS A 250 -18.40 3.09 -20.87
N GLY A 251 -17.48 4.00 -21.16
CA GLY A 251 -17.09 5.10 -20.25
C GLY A 251 -16.06 4.70 -19.19
N HIS A 252 -15.36 3.58 -19.38
CA HIS A 252 -14.37 3.06 -18.45
C HIS A 252 -12.97 3.03 -19.09
N GLY A 253 -11.93 2.93 -18.27
CA GLY A 253 -10.54 2.79 -18.73
C GLY A 253 -9.75 1.89 -17.80
N PHE A 254 -8.52 1.55 -18.18
CA PHE A 254 -7.62 0.78 -17.30
C PHE A 254 -6.83 1.70 -16.37
N MET A 255 -6.52 1.20 -15.16
CA MET A 255 -5.59 1.85 -14.24
C MET A 255 -4.20 1.90 -14.85
N TRP A 256 -3.63 3.09 -14.98
CA TRP A 256 -2.33 3.32 -15.58
C TRP A 256 -1.71 4.62 -15.08
N ASN A 257 -0.41 4.62 -14.81
CA ASN A 257 0.34 5.85 -14.60
C ASN A 257 1.74 5.78 -15.23
N GLU A 258 2.36 6.96 -15.41
CA GLU A 258 3.65 7.07 -16.11
C GLU A 258 4.79 6.34 -15.38
N HIS A 259 4.72 6.20 -14.05
CA HIS A 259 5.76 5.58 -13.23
C HIS A 259 5.69 4.05 -13.27
N LEU A 260 4.50 3.47 -13.07
CA LEU A 260 4.27 2.05 -12.85
C LEU A 260 3.63 1.34 -14.04
N GLY A 261 3.31 2.05 -15.13
CA GLY A 261 2.56 1.50 -16.24
C GLY A 261 1.16 1.08 -15.81
N TYR A 262 0.69 -0.06 -16.31
CA TYR A 262 -0.60 -0.63 -15.89
C TYR A 262 -0.53 -1.10 -14.44
N ILE A 263 -1.51 -0.66 -13.64
CA ILE A 263 -1.59 -0.97 -12.21
C ILE A 263 -2.30 -2.31 -12.01
N LEU A 264 -1.66 -3.20 -11.28
CA LEU A 264 -2.12 -4.56 -11.01
C LEU A 264 -2.01 -4.89 -9.51
N THR A 265 -2.73 -5.93 -9.09
CA THR A 265 -2.84 -6.34 -7.69
C THR A 265 -1.49 -6.60 -7.05
N CYS A 266 -0.67 -7.41 -7.72
CA CYS A 266 0.65 -7.76 -7.22
C CYS A 266 1.71 -6.80 -7.80
N PRO A 267 2.58 -6.20 -6.96
CA PRO A 267 3.68 -5.36 -7.43
C PRO A 267 4.56 -6.03 -8.49
N SER A 268 4.64 -7.36 -8.49
CA SER A 268 5.42 -8.11 -9.47
C SER A 268 4.89 -8.09 -10.89
N ASN A 269 3.61 -7.75 -11.09
CA ASN A 269 2.99 -7.69 -12.42
C ASN A 269 2.92 -6.25 -12.96
N LEU A 270 3.33 -5.21 -12.20
CA LEU A 270 3.32 -3.82 -12.66
C LEU A 270 4.09 -3.61 -13.98
N GLY A 271 3.77 -2.51 -14.65
CA GLY A 271 4.35 -2.12 -15.93
C GLY A 271 3.48 -2.62 -17.07
N THR A 272 4.01 -3.56 -17.83
CA THR A 272 3.32 -4.17 -18.97
C THR A 272 2.22 -5.13 -18.55
N GLY A 273 2.33 -5.74 -17.35
CA GLY A 273 1.58 -6.94 -16.99
C GLY A 273 1.97 -8.18 -17.80
N LEU A 274 2.90 -8.07 -18.74
CA LEU A 274 3.05 -9.00 -19.85
C LEU A 274 3.96 -10.17 -19.52
N ARG A 275 3.46 -11.40 -19.72
CA ARG A 275 4.30 -12.61 -19.80
C ARG A 275 4.20 -13.18 -21.20
N GLY A 276 5.22 -12.93 -22.01
CA GLY A 276 5.45 -13.54 -23.31
C GLY A 276 6.47 -14.67 -23.18
N GLY A 277 6.17 -15.84 -23.74
CA GLY A 277 7.04 -17.00 -23.63
C GLY A 277 6.73 -18.12 -24.61
N VAL A 278 7.65 -19.08 -24.71
CA VAL A 278 7.51 -20.26 -25.54
C VAL A 278 7.76 -21.54 -24.76
N HIS A 279 7.09 -22.62 -25.13
CA HIS A 279 7.51 -23.96 -24.74
C HIS A 279 8.67 -24.39 -25.66
N LEU A 280 9.87 -24.44 -25.10
CA LEU A 280 11.13 -24.71 -25.80
C LEU A 280 11.72 -26.05 -25.33
N LYS A 281 11.96 -26.96 -26.26
CA LYS A 281 12.60 -28.26 -26.03
C LYS A 281 14.08 -28.18 -26.35
N ILE A 282 14.93 -28.19 -25.32
CA ILE A 282 16.39 -28.05 -25.41
C ILE A 282 17.10 -29.01 -24.43
N PRO A 283 17.05 -30.33 -24.67
CA PRO A 283 17.52 -31.35 -23.72
C PRO A 283 19.02 -31.35 -23.42
N LEU A 284 19.86 -30.78 -24.29
CA LEU A 284 21.30 -30.67 -24.07
C LEU A 284 21.66 -29.36 -23.36
N MET A 285 21.19 -28.22 -23.89
CA MET A 285 21.49 -26.90 -23.33
C MET A 285 20.92 -26.75 -21.92
N SER A 286 19.75 -27.34 -21.64
CA SER A 286 19.16 -27.31 -20.30
C SER A 286 19.99 -28.04 -19.22
N LYS A 287 20.88 -28.95 -19.62
CA LYS A 287 21.83 -29.65 -18.74
C LYS A 287 23.20 -28.98 -18.68
N HIS A 288 23.43 -27.97 -19.52
CA HIS A 288 24.69 -27.24 -19.55
C HIS A 288 24.84 -26.39 -18.28
N LYS A 289 26.04 -26.39 -17.67
CA LYS A 289 26.31 -25.71 -16.40
C LYS A 289 26.01 -24.21 -16.41
N GLU A 290 26.12 -23.56 -17.57
CA GLU A 290 25.88 -22.12 -17.73
C GLU A 290 24.42 -21.76 -18.05
N PHE A 291 23.49 -22.72 -18.12
CA PHE A 291 22.12 -22.45 -18.58
C PHE A 291 21.39 -21.40 -17.73
N ASP A 292 21.48 -21.50 -16.40
CA ASP A 292 20.85 -20.53 -15.50
C ASP A 292 21.51 -19.16 -15.57
N ASN A 293 22.83 -19.12 -15.76
CA ASN A 293 23.58 -17.88 -15.95
C ASN A 293 23.20 -17.20 -17.26
N LEU A 294 23.07 -17.97 -18.35
CA LEU A 294 22.63 -17.51 -19.65
C LEU A 294 21.22 -16.89 -19.59
N LEU A 295 20.26 -17.57 -18.96
CA LEU A 295 18.90 -17.03 -18.81
C LEU A 295 18.89 -15.72 -18.03
N LYS A 296 19.67 -15.61 -16.94
CA LYS A 296 19.83 -14.35 -16.20
C LYS A 296 20.38 -13.23 -17.08
N LYS A 297 21.44 -13.49 -17.85
CA LYS A 297 22.03 -12.52 -18.79
C LYS A 297 21.06 -12.06 -19.88
N LEU A 298 20.22 -12.97 -20.36
CA LEU A 298 19.18 -12.67 -21.35
C LEU A 298 17.92 -12.04 -20.74
N ARG A 299 17.85 -11.88 -19.42
CA ARG A 299 16.66 -11.43 -18.68
C ARG A 299 15.43 -12.30 -18.98
N LEU A 300 15.67 -13.61 -19.10
CA LEU A 300 14.66 -14.65 -19.28
C LEU A 300 14.54 -15.53 -18.03
N GLN A 301 13.39 -16.17 -17.87
CA GLN A 301 13.10 -17.13 -16.80
C GLN A 301 12.58 -18.43 -17.39
N LYS A 302 12.83 -19.54 -16.69
CA LYS A 302 12.33 -20.88 -17.04
C LYS A 302 11.31 -21.39 -16.03
N ARG A 303 10.32 -22.15 -16.49
CA ARG A 303 9.44 -23.01 -15.68
C ARG A 303 9.25 -24.36 -16.36
N GLY A 304 8.86 -25.41 -15.63
CA GLY A 304 8.32 -26.60 -16.27
C GLY A 304 6.99 -26.30 -16.95
N THR A 305 6.56 -27.20 -17.82
CA THR A 305 5.37 -27.02 -18.68
C THR A 305 4.04 -27.07 -17.93
N GLY A 306 4.02 -27.51 -16.66
CA GLY A 306 2.83 -27.56 -15.83
C GLY A 306 2.64 -26.36 -14.88
N GLY A 307 3.53 -25.36 -14.92
CA GLY A 307 3.41 -24.14 -14.10
C GLY A 307 4.58 -23.88 -13.16
N VAL A 308 4.35 -23.00 -12.18
CA VAL A 308 5.32 -22.66 -11.13
C VAL A 308 5.65 -23.94 -10.37
N ASP A 309 6.94 -24.26 -10.23
CA ASP A 309 7.47 -25.44 -9.51
C ASP A 309 7.30 -26.81 -10.18
N THR A 310 6.82 -26.88 -11.43
CA THR A 310 6.88 -28.14 -12.18
C THR A 310 8.28 -28.39 -12.74
N ALA A 311 8.81 -29.60 -12.52
CA ALA A 311 10.10 -30.00 -13.08
C ALA A 311 9.96 -30.34 -14.56
N SER A 312 10.96 -29.99 -15.37
CA SER A 312 11.05 -30.50 -16.74
C SER A 312 11.51 -31.96 -16.69
N THR A 313 10.79 -32.86 -17.36
CA THR A 313 11.11 -34.30 -17.39
C THR A 313 11.89 -34.70 -18.64
N ASP A 314 11.80 -33.94 -19.74
CA ASP A 314 12.41 -34.28 -21.03
C ASP A 314 13.25 -33.14 -21.66
N GLY A 315 13.53 -32.08 -20.90
CA GLY A 315 14.26 -30.91 -21.39
C GLY A 315 13.38 -29.83 -22.03
N THR A 316 12.05 -29.94 -21.91
CA THR A 316 11.10 -28.90 -22.32
C THR A 316 10.84 -27.89 -21.19
N PHE A 317 10.96 -26.60 -21.48
CA PHE A 317 10.73 -25.50 -20.54
C PHE A 317 9.83 -24.42 -21.12
N ASP A 318 9.02 -23.78 -20.27
CA ASP A 318 8.40 -22.48 -20.54
C ASP A 318 9.44 -21.37 -20.32
N ILE A 319 10.01 -20.87 -21.42
CA ILE A 319 10.97 -19.78 -21.45
C ILE A 319 10.23 -18.49 -21.72
N SER A 320 10.30 -17.54 -20.78
CA SER A 320 9.54 -16.28 -20.86
C SER A 320 10.37 -15.09 -20.38
N ASN A 321 9.94 -13.87 -20.70
CA ASN A 321 10.54 -12.64 -20.19
C ASN A 321 10.53 -12.63 -18.65
N SER A 322 11.61 -12.17 -18.02
CA SER A 322 11.69 -11.92 -16.57
C SER A 322 11.15 -10.54 -16.20
N ASP A 323 11.39 -9.54 -17.04
CA ASP A 323 11.00 -8.15 -16.77
C ASP A 323 9.52 -7.92 -17.02
N ARG A 324 8.90 -7.08 -16.19
CA ARG A 324 7.53 -6.57 -16.39
C ARG A 324 7.48 -5.05 -16.43
N LEU A 325 8.39 -4.42 -15.68
CA LEU A 325 8.49 -2.99 -15.44
C LEU A 325 9.83 -2.46 -15.99
N GLY A 326 9.83 -1.21 -16.45
CA GLY A 326 10.99 -0.54 -17.08
C GLY A 326 11.27 -0.84 -18.56
N THR A 327 10.58 -1.78 -19.19
CA THR A 327 10.70 -2.08 -20.65
C THR A 327 9.31 -2.28 -21.27
N SER A 328 9.14 -1.95 -22.55
CA SER A 328 7.83 -2.00 -23.21
C SER A 328 7.38 -3.43 -23.55
N GLU A 329 6.11 -3.62 -23.88
CA GLU A 329 5.56 -4.92 -24.30
C GLU A 329 6.31 -5.50 -25.50
N VAL A 330 6.55 -4.69 -26.53
CA VAL A 330 7.29 -5.14 -27.73
C VAL A 330 8.75 -5.50 -27.40
N ASP A 331 9.43 -4.73 -26.55
CA ASP A 331 10.81 -5.03 -26.14
C ASP A 331 10.91 -6.35 -25.38
N GLN A 332 9.94 -6.60 -24.49
CA GLN A 332 9.88 -7.82 -23.70
C GLN A 332 9.60 -9.05 -24.56
N VAL A 333 8.75 -8.95 -25.59
CA VAL A 333 8.52 -10.06 -26.51
C VAL A 333 9.69 -10.23 -27.47
N GLN A 334 10.33 -9.14 -27.90
CA GLN A 334 11.54 -9.20 -28.74
C GLN A 334 12.69 -9.91 -28.02
N SER A 335 12.91 -9.63 -26.73
CA SER A 335 13.97 -10.30 -25.96
C SER A 335 13.76 -11.81 -25.84
N VAL A 336 12.49 -12.26 -25.75
CA VAL A 336 12.14 -13.69 -25.80
C VAL A 336 12.50 -14.28 -27.16
N ILE A 337 12.12 -13.63 -28.27
CA ILE A 337 12.44 -14.12 -29.63
C ILE A 337 13.95 -14.26 -29.82
N ASP A 338 14.71 -13.22 -29.45
CA ASP A 338 16.17 -13.19 -29.59
C ASP A 338 16.84 -14.28 -28.74
N GLY A 339 16.44 -14.40 -27.47
CA GLY A 339 17.00 -15.39 -26.57
C GLY A 339 16.64 -16.83 -26.96
N VAL A 340 15.42 -17.07 -27.46
CA VAL A 340 15.01 -18.39 -27.97
C VAL A 340 15.81 -18.78 -29.20
N ASN A 341 16.03 -17.87 -30.15
CA ASN A 341 16.86 -18.14 -31.32
C ASN A 341 18.31 -18.49 -30.94
N LEU A 342 18.86 -17.80 -29.94
CA LEU A 342 20.19 -18.12 -29.42
C LEU A 342 20.22 -19.52 -28.77
N LEU A 343 19.25 -19.83 -27.91
CA LEU A 343 19.15 -21.14 -27.25
C LEU A 343 19.01 -22.29 -28.26
N ILE A 344 18.21 -22.11 -29.32
CA ILE A 344 18.08 -23.09 -30.41
C ILE A 344 19.41 -23.26 -31.16
N SER A 345 20.13 -22.17 -31.41
CA SER A 345 21.43 -22.21 -32.09
C SER A 345 22.47 -22.97 -31.25
N MET A 346 22.46 -22.76 -29.93
CA MET A 346 23.32 -23.49 -28.99
C MET A 346 22.93 -24.96 -28.90
N GLU A 347 21.63 -25.29 -28.81
CA GLU A 347 21.15 -26.67 -28.81
C GLU A 347 21.60 -27.43 -30.07
N LYS A 348 21.45 -26.81 -31.25
CA LYS A 348 21.90 -27.39 -32.53
C LYS A 348 23.41 -27.68 -32.55
N ARG A 349 24.23 -26.81 -31.95
CA ARG A 349 25.67 -27.04 -31.84
C ARG A 349 25.99 -28.18 -30.88
N LEU A 350 25.32 -28.24 -29.74
CA LEU A 350 25.48 -29.34 -28.78
C LEU A 350 25.04 -30.68 -29.41
N GLU A 351 23.95 -30.71 -30.18
CA GLU A 351 23.52 -31.89 -30.95
C GLU A 351 24.59 -32.34 -31.96
N ALA A 352 25.37 -31.40 -32.51
CA ALA A 352 26.49 -31.66 -33.41
C ALA A 352 27.83 -31.94 -32.68
N GLY A 353 27.85 -31.99 -31.35
CA GLY A 353 29.06 -32.18 -30.55
C GLY A 353 30.04 -31.01 -30.54
N GLN A 354 29.57 -29.80 -30.87
CA GLN A 354 30.38 -28.58 -30.92
C GLN A 354 30.26 -27.76 -29.62
N PRO A 355 31.31 -27.02 -29.21
CA PRO A 355 31.23 -26.12 -28.07
C PRO A 355 30.32 -24.91 -28.37
N VAL A 356 29.80 -24.31 -27.30
CA VAL A 356 28.89 -23.15 -27.34
C VAL A 356 29.44 -21.92 -26.63
N ASP A 357 30.67 -21.99 -26.12
CA ASP A 357 31.28 -20.93 -25.30
C ASP A 357 31.42 -19.59 -26.06
N ASP A 358 31.61 -19.64 -27.39
CA ASP A 358 31.67 -18.46 -28.27
C ASP A 358 30.28 -17.83 -28.54
N LEU A 359 29.20 -18.59 -28.31
CA LEU A 359 27.82 -18.10 -28.42
C LEU A 359 27.30 -17.53 -27.08
N MET A 360 28.04 -17.72 -25.99
CA MET A 360 27.68 -17.12 -24.71
C MET A 360 27.74 -15.60 -24.85
N PRO A 361 26.66 -14.87 -24.50
CA PRO A 361 26.72 -13.42 -24.47
C PRO A 361 27.87 -12.99 -23.56
N SER A 362 28.81 -12.22 -24.12
CA SER A 362 29.73 -11.40 -23.32
C SER A 362 28.88 -10.53 -22.38
N ASP A 363 29.42 -10.06 -21.27
CA ASP A 363 28.70 -9.19 -20.32
C ASP A 363 28.28 -7.82 -20.93
N GLU A 364 28.29 -7.70 -22.26
CA GLU A 364 28.17 -6.48 -23.06
C GLU A 364 26.75 -6.22 -23.61
N LYS A 365 25.70 -6.67 -22.90
CA LYS A 365 24.32 -6.20 -23.15
C LYS A 365 23.66 -5.51 -21.95
N ALA A 366 24.46 -4.87 -21.10
CA ALA A 366 24.08 -3.53 -20.66
C ALA A 366 24.35 -2.60 -21.86
N VAL A 367 23.43 -1.70 -22.21
CA VAL A 367 23.85 -0.43 -22.83
C VAL A 367 25.03 0.01 -21.99
N ALA A 368 26.23 0.10 -22.56
CA ALA A 368 27.43 0.41 -21.80
C ALA A 368 27.05 1.49 -20.79
N GLU A 369 27.02 1.12 -19.50
CA GLU A 369 27.11 2.11 -18.45
C GLU A 369 28.38 2.84 -18.84
N ASP A 370 28.19 4.04 -19.38
CA ASP A 370 29.31 4.92 -19.48
C ASP A 370 29.81 5.04 -18.05
N THR A 371 31.00 4.50 -17.78
CA THR A 371 31.60 4.49 -16.44
C THR A 371 31.71 5.90 -15.86
N ASN A 372 31.52 6.95 -16.69
CA ASN A 372 31.48 8.34 -16.30
C ASN A 372 30.09 8.86 -15.89
N MET A 373 28.99 8.13 -16.14
CA MET A 373 27.66 8.55 -15.68
C MET A 373 27.62 8.51 -14.14
N PRO A 374 27.21 9.60 -13.47
CA PRO A 374 27.16 9.63 -12.01
C PRO A 374 26.08 8.68 -11.46
N ASP A 375 26.38 7.99 -10.35
CA ASP A 375 25.37 7.28 -9.56
C ASP A 375 24.47 8.29 -8.84
N LEU A 376 23.24 8.40 -9.34
CA LEU A 376 22.22 9.31 -8.82
C LEU A 376 21.15 8.61 -7.97
N SER A 377 21.36 7.35 -7.58
CA SER A 377 20.38 6.53 -6.85
C SER A 377 19.98 7.13 -5.49
N LYS A 378 20.84 7.95 -4.88
CA LYS A 378 20.64 8.61 -3.59
C LYS A 378 20.19 10.07 -3.71
N HIS A 379 19.94 10.56 -4.92
CA HIS A 379 19.74 11.99 -5.19
C HIS A 379 18.27 12.38 -5.35
N ASN A 380 17.87 13.47 -4.70
CA ASN A 380 16.55 14.08 -4.69
C ASN A 380 16.59 15.52 -5.27
N ASN A 381 16.78 15.61 -6.58
CA ASN A 381 16.70 16.87 -7.33
C ASN A 381 16.14 16.63 -8.75
N TRP A 382 15.60 17.66 -9.40
CA TRP A 382 14.97 17.51 -10.72
C TRP A 382 15.92 16.97 -11.78
N MET A 383 17.19 17.38 -11.77
CA MET A 383 18.24 16.84 -12.64
C MET A 383 18.35 15.32 -12.49
N SER A 384 18.43 14.78 -11.27
CA SER A 384 18.51 13.34 -11.03
C SER A 384 17.25 12.59 -11.43
N LYS A 385 16.10 13.27 -11.52
CA LYS A 385 14.86 12.69 -12.03
C LYS A 385 14.80 12.65 -13.55
N CYS A 386 15.51 13.55 -14.21
CA CYS A 386 15.44 13.72 -15.67
C CYS A 386 16.65 13.12 -16.39
N LEU A 387 17.82 13.02 -15.76
CA LEU A 387 19.04 12.50 -16.38
C LEU A 387 19.01 10.97 -16.47
N THR A 388 18.60 10.45 -17.63
CA THR A 388 18.63 9.02 -17.93
C THR A 388 19.97 8.61 -18.57
N PRO A 389 20.34 7.31 -18.54
CA PRO A 389 21.52 6.84 -19.29
C PRO A 389 21.47 7.18 -20.79
N ALA A 390 20.27 7.18 -21.39
CA ALA A 390 20.10 7.58 -22.78
C ALA A 390 20.39 9.08 -23.00
N ILE A 391 19.88 9.95 -22.13
CA ILE A 391 20.15 11.40 -22.19
C ILE A 391 21.63 11.68 -21.91
N TYR A 392 22.22 11.02 -20.90
CA TYR A 392 23.63 11.18 -20.57
C TYR A 392 24.52 10.74 -21.73
N SER A 393 24.32 9.55 -22.28
CA SER A 393 25.09 9.03 -23.42
C SER A 393 25.03 9.95 -24.65
N LYS A 394 23.87 10.58 -24.88
CA LYS A 394 23.68 11.52 -26.00
C LYS A 394 24.32 12.89 -25.77
N LEU A 395 24.37 13.35 -24.52
CA LEU A 395 24.79 14.71 -24.17
C LEU A 395 26.22 14.81 -23.61
N LYS A 396 26.83 13.71 -23.13
CA LYS A 396 28.14 13.69 -22.44
C LYS A 396 29.27 14.34 -23.25
N ASP A 397 29.30 14.12 -24.57
CA ASP A 397 30.34 14.63 -25.46
C ASP A 397 30.00 16.02 -26.05
N ARG A 398 28.80 16.54 -25.72
CA ARG A 398 28.33 17.84 -26.20
C ARG A 398 28.97 18.95 -25.34
N LYS A 399 29.28 20.05 -26.01
CA LYS A 399 29.77 21.28 -25.39
C LYS A 399 29.15 22.49 -26.05
N THR A 400 28.91 23.54 -25.26
CA THR A 400 28.48 24.84 -25.76
C THR A 400 29.62 25.50 -26.56
N PRO A 401 29.37 26.55 -27.34
CA PRO A 401 30.43 27.28 -28.06
C PRO A 401 31.54 27.81 -27.15
N SER A 402 31.23 28.12 -25.88
CA SER A 402 32.22 28.55 -24.88
C SER A 402 33.01 27.40 -24.23
N GLY A 403 32.66 26.15 -24.52
CA GLY A 403 33.29 24.95 -23.95
C GLY A 403 32.68 24.45 -22.63
N TYR A 404 31.47 24.90 -22.26
CA TYR A 404 30.75 24.35 -21.11
C TYR A 404 30.16 22.98 -21.46
N THR A 405 30.28 22.00 -20.56
CA THR A 405 29.94 20.58 -20.81
C THR A 405 28.78 20.13 -19.92
N LEU A 406 28.17 18.99 -20.27
CA LEU A 406 27.11 18.38 -19.46
C LEU A 406 27.55 18.14 -18.01
N ASP A 407 28.73 17.55 -17.80
CA ASP A 407 29.24 17.26 -16.45
C ASP A 407 29.33 18.53 -15.59
N LYS A 408 29.74 19.66 -16.17
CA LYS A 408 29.75 20.95 -15.46
C LYS A 408 28.34 21.46 -15.15
N CYS A 409 27.36 21.24 -16.02
CA CYS A 409 25.97 21.57 -15.74
C CYS A 409 25.45 20.81 -14.52
N ILE A 410 25.73 19.52 -14.43
CA ILE A 410 25.14 18.62 -13.42
C ILE A 410 25.97 18.51 -12.13
N GLN A 411 27.23 18.96 -12.12
CA GLN A 411 28.16 18.77 -10.99
C GLN A 411 27.58 19.18 -9.64
N THR A 412 26.86 20.31 -9.59
CA THR A 412 26.19 20.76 -8.36
C THR A 412 25.17 19.75 -7.86
N GLY A 413 24.39 19.13 -8.74
CA GLY A 413 23.45 18.09 -8.39
C GLY A 413 24.13 16.76 -8.10
N VAL A 414 25.25 16.43 -8.75
CA VAL A 414 26.02 15.19 -8.49
C VAL A 414 26.65 15.24 -7.10
N ASP A 415 27.31 16.34 -6.75
CA ASP A 415 27.99 16.49 -5.45
C ASP A 415 26.99 16.65 -4.30
N ASN A 416 25.77 17.13 -4.60
CA ASN A 416 24.76 17.44 -3.61
C ASN A 416 23.50 16.60 -3.85
N PRO A 417 23.36 15.47 -3.12
CA PRO A 417 22.19 14.59 -3.22
C PRO A 417 20.83 15.23 -2.95
N GLY A 418 20.78 16.49 -2.49
CA GLY A 418 19.53 17.17 -2.19
C GLY A 418 18.92 16.72 -0.87
N HIS A 419 17.99 17.52 -0.35
CA HIS A 419 17.35 17.26 0.93
C HIS A 419 16.15 16.30 0.72
N PRO A 420 15.90 15.31 1.59
CA PRO A 420 14.84 14.31 1.40
C PRO A 420 13.43 14.90 1.24
N PHE A 421 13.19 16.07 1.81
CA PHE A 421 11.88 16.72 1.85
C PHE A 421 11.75 17.92 0.91
N ILE A 422 12.81 18.31 0.19
CA ILE A 422 12.82 19.49 -0.69
C ILE A 422 13.37 19.10 -2.06
N MET A 423 12.53 19.21 -3.09
CA MET A 423 12.94 18.94 -4.47
C MET A 423 13.74 20.13 -5.02
N THR A 424 15.07 19.99 -5.07
CA THR A 424 15.97 21.01 -5.63
C THR A 424 16.14 20.85 -7.15
N VAL A 425 16.82 21.78 -7.83
CA VAL A 425 16.97 21.73 -9.30
C VAL A 425 18.05 20.72 -9.73
N GLY A 426 19.26 20.80 -9.15
CA GLY A 426 20.36 19.86 -9.42
C GLY A 426 21.20 20.13 -10.67
N LEU A 427 20.97 21.22 -11.40
CA LEU A 427 21.84 21.65 -12.50
C LEU A 427 21.86 23.17 -12.67
N VAL A 428 22.92 23.68 -13.30
CA VAL A 428 23.11 25.10 -13.63
C VAL A 428 23.58 25.30 -15.07
N ALA A 429 23.27 26.46 -15.64
CA ALA A 429 23.80 26.90 -16.93
C ALA A 429 25.13 27.65 -16.76
N GLY A 430 26.07 27.39 -17.67
CA GLY A 430 27.36 28.11 -17.71
C GLY A 430 27.37 29.28 -18.70
N ASP A 431 26.44 29.30 -19.65
CA ASP A 431 26.24 30.34 -20.65
C ASP A 431 24.80 30.29 -21.17
N GLU A 432 24.43 31.24 -22.04
CA GLU A 432 23.07 31.31 -22.62
C GLU A 432 22.76 30.06 -23.46
N GLU A 433 23.76 29.57 -24.20
CA GLU A 433 23.65 28.44 -25.11
C GLU A 433 23.45 27.10 -24.40
N SER A 434 23.78 26.99 -23.11
CA SER A 434 23.56 25.80 -22.28
C SER A 434 22.11 25.30 -22.36
N TYR A 435 21.14 26.23 -22.33
CA TYR A 435 19.70 25.91 -22.40
C TYR A 435 19.27 25.31 -23.75
N SER A 436 20.00 25.59 -24.82
CA SER A 436 19.74 25.03 -26.15
C SER A 436 20.60 23.80 -26.46
N THR A 437 21.85 23.78 -25.99
CA THR A 437 22.82 22.71 -26.27
C THR A 437 22.45 21.42 -25.54
N PHE A 438 21.91 21.57 -24.33
CA PHE A 438 21.51 20.48 -23.43
C PHE A 438 20.00 20.49 -23.16
N SER A 439 19.19 21.02 -24.09
CA SER A 439 17.72 21.18 -23.91
C SER A 439 17.02 19.87 -23.56
N GLU A 440 17.50 18.73 -24.07
CA GLU A 440 16.97 17.40 -23.75
C GLU A 440 17.04 17.04 -22.26
N LEU A 441 17.93 17.69 -21.48
CA LEU A 441 17.95 17.62 -20.02
C LEU A 441 17.32 18.86 -19.37
N PHE A 442 17.62 20.05 -19.88
CA PHE A 442 17.15 21.31 -19.28
C PHE A 442 15.63 21.46 -19.38
N ASP A 443 14.98 21.12 -20.49
CA ASP A 443 13.54 21.29 -20.68
C ASP A 443 12.71 20.42 -19.73
N PRO A 444 13.01 19.11 -19.54
CA PRO A 444 12.36 18.31 -18.51
C PRO A 444 12.55 18.86 -17.09
N VAL A 445 13.76 19.36 -16.77
CA VAL A 445 14.05 19.96 -15.45
C VAL A 445 13.30 21.27 -15.24
N ILE A 446 13.21 22.12 -16.27
CA ILE A 446 12.43 23.36 -16.27
C ILE A 446 10.94 23.03 -16.09
N SER A 447 10.44 22.06 -16.85
CA SER A 447 9.05 21.59 -16.77
C SER A 447 8.72 21.11 -15.36
N GLY A 448 9.52 20.21 -14.79
CA GLY A 448 9.34 19.74 -13.42
C GLY A 448 9.37 20.87 -12.38
N ARG A 449 10.36 21.78 -12.48
CA ARG A 449 10.50 22.89 -11.52
C ARG A 449 9.39 23.93 -11.62
N HIS A 450 8.85 24.18 -12.80
CA HIS A 450 7.89 25.26 -13.08
C HIS A 450 6.49 24.73 -13.45
N GLY A 451 6.06 23.65 -12.82
CA GLY A 451 4.65 23.21 -12.86
C GLY A 451 4.19 22.69 -14.23
N GLY A 452 5.10 22.09 -14.99
CA GLY A 452 4.85 21.53 -16.31
C GLY A 452 4.99 22.53 -17.46
N TYR A 453 5.87 23.53 -17.33
CA TYR A 453 6.15 24.51 -18.39
C TYR A 453 6.67 23.81 -19.67
N PRO A 454 5.88 23.76 -20.76
CA PRO A 454 6.26 23.00 -21.96
C PRO A 454 7.46 23.60 -22.70
N ALA A 455 8.27 22.77 -23.35
CA ALA A 455 9.44 23.19 -24.15
C ALA A 455 9.14 24.17 -25.30
N ASN A 456 7.88 24.26 -25.73
CA ASN A 456 7.42 25.19 -26.77
C ASN A 456 6.60 26.38 -26.24
N ALA A 457 6.48 26.52 -24.92
CA ALA A 457 5.71 27.60 -24.31
C ALA A 457 6.42 28.96 -24.50
N LYS A 458 5.67 30.05 -24.33
CA LYS A 458 6.20 31.41 -24.44
C LYS A 458 6.00 32.14 -23.13
N HIS A 459 7.02 32.85 -22.70
CA HIS A 459 6.99 33.66 -21.49
C HIS A 459 6.50 35.07 -21.79
N THR A 460 5.76 35.65 -20.84
CA THR A 460 5.23 37.01 -20.91
C THR A 460 5.96 37.89 -19.91
N THR A 461 6.35 39.10 -20.31
CA THR A 461 7.01 40.11 -19.47
C THR A 461 6.14 41.36 -19.39
N ASP A 462 6.01 41.94 -18.20
CA ASP A 462 5.27 43.19 -17.98
C ASP A 462 5.85 43.96 -16.79
N LEU A 463 6.55 45.06 -17.05
CA LEU A 463 7.15 45.95 -16.05
C LEU A 463 6.38 47.28 -15.92
N ASP A 464 5.05 47.26 -16.11
CA ASP A 464 4.18 48.41 -15.92
C ASP A 464 3.49 48.37 -14.54
N ALA A 465 4.13 48.97 -13.55
CA ALA A 465 3.61 49.03 -12.18
C ALA A 465 2.28 49.78 -12.03
N SER A 466 1.85 50.57 -13.03
CA SER A 466 0.53 51.22 -13.01
C SER A 466 -0.63 50.21 -13.11
N ARG A 467 -0.35 49.00 -13.62
CA ARG A 467 -1.32 47.90 -13.75
C ARG A 467 -1.59 47.16 -12.44
N LEU A 468 -0.81 47.41 -11.39
CA LEU A 468 -1.11 46.87 -10.06
C LEU A 468 -2.35 47.52 -9.45
N ARG A 469 -3.23 46.66 -8.94
CA ARG A 469 -4.44 46.99 -8.19
C ARG A 469 -4.19 46.74 -6.70
N GLY A 470 -4.38 47.76 -5.87
CA GLY A 470 -4.10 47.69 -4.43
C GLY A 470 -2.61 47.66 -4.10
N GLY A 471 -2.28 47.17 -2.92
CA GLY A 471 -0.89 47.05 -2.45
C GLY A 471 -0.22 48.35 -2.02
N ASP A 472 -0.93 49.48 -2.02
CA ASP A 472 -0.47 50.78 -1.51
C ASP A 472 -0.83 51.01 -0.03
N ASN A 473 -1.68 50.16 0.55
CA ASN A 473 -2.23 50.31 1.89
C ASN A 473 -2.36 48.99 2.68
N LEU A 474 -1.50 48.00 2.42
CA LEU A 474 -1.54 46.75 3.20
C LEU A 474 -1.34 47.03 4.70
N ASP A 475 -2.14 46.37 5.54
CA ASP A 475 -2.28 46.71 6.95
C ASP A 475 -0.94 46.62 7.72
N PRO A 476 -0.41 47.74 8.26
CA PRO A 476 0.90 47.78 8.92
C PRO A 476 0.93 47.00 10.25
N LYS A 477 -0.23 46.61 10.81
CA LYS A 477 -0.28 45.69 11.94
C LYS A 477 0.24 44.29 11.56
N TYR A 478 0.06 43.89 10.31
CA TYR A 478 0.40 42.54 9.83
C TYR A 478 1.60 42.55 8.88
N VAL A 479 1.74 43.58 8.04
CA VAL A 479 2.83 43.67 7.05
C VAL A 479 3.96 44.56 7.56
N LEU A 480 5.12 43.96 7.83
CA LEU A 480 6.27 44.65 8.43
C LEU A 480 7.20 45.29 7.39
N SER A 481 7.34 44.65 6.23
CA SER A 481 8.16 45.13 5.12
C SER A 481 7.72 44.49 3.81
N SER A 482 8.02 45.18 2.71
CA SER A 482 7.74 44.73 1.34
C SER A 482 9.02 44.70 0.54
N ARG A 483 9.22 43.66 -0.27
CA ARG A 483 10.45 43.47 -1.04
C ARG A 483 10.19 42.76 -2.37
N VAL A 484 10.77 43.28 -3.44
CA VAL A 484 10.78 42.68 -4.77
C VAL A 484 12.21 42.55 -5.24
N ARG A 485 12.59 41.38 -5.75
CA ARG A 485 13.91 41.17 -6.36
C ARG A 485 13.82 40.40 -7.67
N THR A 486 14.81 40.56 -8.54
CA THR A 486 15.04 39.69 -9.69
C THR A 486 16.54 39.53 -10.00
N GLY A 487 16.89 38.54 -10.81
CA GLY A 487 18.21 38.42 -11.43
C GLY A 487 18.21 38.93 -12.88
N ARG A 488 19.36 39.39 -13.38
CA ARG A 488 19.62 39.61 -14.82
C ARG A 488 21.05 39.17 -15.19
N SER A 489 21.23 38.79 -16.45
CA SER A 489 22.53 38.34 -16.99
C SER A 489 22.87 39.08 -18.27
N ILE A 490 24.10 39.59 -18.38
CA ILE A 490 24.62 40.24 -19.59
C ILE A 490 24.86 39.23 -20.73
N ARG A 491 24.29 39.48 -21.91
CA ARG A 491 24.42 38.67 -23.12
C ARG A 491 25.85 38.65 -23.64
N GLY A 492 26.27 37.48 -24.15
CA GLY A 492 27.59 37.28 -24.75
C GLY A 492 28.74 37.11 -23.76
N LEU A 493 28.45 37.03 -22.45
CA LEU A 493 29.41 36.69 -21.40
C LEU A 493 28.96 35.40 -20.71
N ALA A 494 29.88 34.50 -20.40
CA ALA A 494 29.54 33.28 -19.66
C ALA A 494 28.97 33.62 -18.26
N LEU A 495 28.02 32.81 -17.79
CA LEU A 495 27.38 32.92 -16.48
C LEU A 495 28.39 32.59 -15.34
N PRO A 496 28.09 32.96 -14.07
CA PRO A 496 29.00 32.77 -12.95
C PRO A 496 29.66 31.38 -12.80
N PRO A 497 28.98 30.24 -13.08
CA PRO A 497 29.63 28.92 -13.07
C PRO A 497 30.83 28.80 -14.01
N TRP A 498 30.81 29.49 -15.16
CA TRP A 498 31.78 29.29 -16.24
C TRP A 498 32.62 30.51 -16.61
N CYS A 499 32.24 31.72 -16.21
CA CYS A 499 32.99 32.94 -16.52
C CYS A 499 34.48 32.87 -16.15
N SER A 500 35.32 33.43 -17.01
CA SER A 500 36.72 33.73 -16.69
C SER A 500 36.84 34.97 -15.79
N ARG A 501 38.02 35.19 -15.18
CA ARG A 501 38.30 36.44 -14.43
C ARG A 501 38.09 37.69 -15.30
N GLY A 502 38.49 37.61 -16.56
CA GLY A 502 38.33 38.70 -17.52
C GLY A 502 36.86 39.00 -17.83
N GLU A 503 36.06 37.98 -18.11
CA GLU A 503 34.61 38.15 -18.31
C GLU A 503 33.92 38.66 -17.06
N ARG A 504 34.28 38.15 -15.87
CA ARG A 504 33.69 38.59 -14.61
C ARG A 504 33.94 40.07 -14.33
N ARG A 505 35.17 40.53 -14.51
CA ARG A 505 35.55 41.96 -14.42
C ARG A 505 34.87 42.80 -15.48
N LYS A 506 34.69 42.27 -16.69
CA LYS A 506 33.93 42.93 -17.76
C LYS A 506 32.46 43.08 -17.38
N THR A 507 31.83 42.04 -16.82
CA THR A 507 30.47 42.08 -16.28
C THR A 507 30.33 43.13 -15.17
N GLU A 508 31.26 43.14 -14.19
CA GLU A 508 31.30 44.16 -13.14
C GLU A 508 31.40 45.57 -13.74
N LYS A 509 32.29 45.78 -14.71
CA LYS A 509 32.46 47.08 -15.38
C LYS A 509 31.18 47.54 -16.08
N ILE A 510 30.53 46.68 -16.87
CA ILE A 510 29.27 47.00 -17.56
C ILE A 510 28.19 47.39 -16.55
N ILE A 511 28.05 46.62 -15.47
CA ILE A 511 27.02 46.88 -14.46
C ILE A 511 27.33 48.16 -13.68
N THR A 512 28.57 48.35 -13.23
CA THR A 512 28.96 49.54 -12.45
C THR A 512 28.91 50.82 -13.27
N ASP A 513 29.29 50.79 -14.55
CA ASP A 513 29.10 51.91 -15.48
C ASP A 513 27.61 52.26 -15.59
N ALA A 514 26.76 51.25 -15.77
CA ALA A 514 25.31 51.46 -15.86
C ALA A 514 24.71 52.05 -14.58
N LEU A 515 25.20 51.63 -13.41
CA LEU A 515 24.76 52.11 -12.10
C LEU A 515 25.31 53.50 -11.77
N SER A 516 26.48 53.88 -12.30
CA SER A 516 27.15 55.16 -12.00
C SER A 516 26.41 56.39 -12.52
N VAL A 517 25.57 56.22 -13.55
CA VAL A 517 24.79 57.30 -14.17
C VAL A 517 23.36 57.37 -13.64
N LEU A 518 22.99 56.51 -12.68
CA LEU A 518 21.69 56.60 -12.02
C LEU A 518 21.63 57.88 -11.17
N ASP A 519 20.51 58.58 -11.29
CA ASP A 519 20.29 59.89 -10.67
C ASP A 519 18.98 59.92 -9.85
N GLY A 520 18.72 61.08 -9.24
CA GLY A 520 17.53 61.30 -8.42
C GLY A 520 17.37 60.25 -7.30
N PRO A 521 16.19 59.62 -7.15
CA PRO A 521 15.94 58.62 -6.11
C PRO A 521 16.72 57.31 -6.32
N LEU A 522 17.35 57.10 -7.47
CA LEU A 522 18.20 55.95 -7.77
C LEU A 522 19.70 56.29 -7.69
N LYS A 523 20.08 57.51 -7.32
CA LYS A 523 21.50 57.85 -7.11
C LYS A 523 22.08 56.99 -5.98
N GLY A 524 23.27 56.42 -6.20
CA GLY A 524 23.89 55.50 -5.25
C GLY A 524 25.37 55.29 -5.45
N ASN A 525 25.96 54.42 -4.62
CA ASN A 525 27.39 54.13 -4.60
C ASN A 525 27.65 52.63 -4.75
N TYR A 526 28.74 52.28 -5.44
CA TYR A 526 29.22 50.91 -5.56
C TYR A 526 30.33 50.63 -4.54
N TYR A 527 30.23 49.49 -3.89
CA TYR A 527 31.14 48.99 -2.86
C TYR A 527 31.71 47.65 -3.34
N PRO A 528 32.91 47.62 -3.93
CA PRO A 528 33.57 46.37 -4.28
C PRO A 528 33.88 45.58 -3.01
N LEU A 529 33.69 44.25 -3.04
CA LEU A 529 34.09 43.38 -1.94
C LEU A 529 35.62 43.29 -1.81
N THR A 530 36.34 43.47 -2.92
CA THR A 530 37.80 43.49 -2.92
C THR A 530 38.28 44.79 -2.26
N GLY A 531 39.01 44.65 -1.16
CA GLY A 531 39.53 45.80 -0.39
C GLY A 531 38.48 46.51 0.47
N MET A 532 37.29 45.92 0.67
CA MET A 532 36.28 46.45 1.58
C MET A 532 36.83 46.49 3.01
N THR A 533 36.65 47.61 3.71
CA THR A 533 37.05 47.75 5.12
C THR A 533 36.05 47.05 6.04
N GLU A 534 36.51 46.57 7.21
CA GLU A 534 35.64 45.96 8.23
C GLU A 534 34.48 46.90 8.62
N GLU A 535 34.74 48.20 8.78
CA GLU A 535 33.68 49.20 9.08
C GLU A 535 32.59 49.26 7.99
N THR A 536 32.99 49.24 6.72
CA THR A 536 32.04 49.24 5.60
C THR A 536 31.27 47.91 5.56
N GLN A 537 31.97 46.81 5.81
CA GLN A 537 31.40 45.48 5.85
C GLN A 537 30.34 45.36 6.96
N ASP A 538 30.67 45.78 8.18
CA ASP A 538 29.75 45.77 9.33
C ASP A 538 28.51 46.61 9.08
N LYS A 539 28.67 47.78 8.45
CA LYS A 539 27.53 48.63 8.07
C LYS A 539 26.62 47.95 7.06
N LEU A 540 27.19 47.29 6.04
CA LEU A 540 26.41 46.52 5.06
C LEU A 540 25.75 45.28 5.67
N ILE A 541 26.34 44.68 6.71
CA ILE A 541 25.72 43.60 7.50
C ILE A 541 24.52 44.14 8.30
N GLU A 542 24.70 45.27 8.99
CA GLU A 542 23.64 45.94 9.78
C GLU A 542 22.45 46.36 8.91
N ASP A 543 22.73 46.84 7.69
CA ASP A 543 21.70 47.18 6.71
C ASP A 543 21.05 45.95 6.03
N HIS A 544 21.55 44.74 6.31
CA HIS A 544 21.18 43.48 5.64
C HIS A 544 21.42 43.50 4.11
N PHE A 545 22.47 44.19 3.67
CA PHE A 545 22.85 44.37 2.26
C PHE A 545 24.01 43.49 1.83
N LEU A 546 24.88 43.08 2.75
CA LEU A 546 26.02 42.22 2.43
C LEU A 546 25.55 40.82 2.00
N PHE A 547 26.17 40.28 0.95
CA PHE A 547 26.11 38.85 0.64
C PHE A 547 27.47 38.21 0.93
N ASP A 548 27.43 37.02 1.53
CA ASP A 548 28.62 36.31 1.96
C ASP A 548 29.30 35.56 0.82
N LYS A 549 30.55 35.16 1.08
CA LYS A 549 31.25 34.19 0.24
C LYS A 549 30.39 32.94 0.09
N PRO A 550 30.16 32.44 -1.14
CA PRO A 550 29.46 31.17 -1.33
C PRO A 550 30.20 30.05 -0.60
N VAL A 551 29.62 29.59 0.51
CA VAL A 551 30.06 28.43 1.29
C VAL A 551 29.12 27.24 1.14
N SER A 552 27.92 27.47 0.60
CA SER A 552 26.96 26.41 0.31
C SER A 552 27.56 25.43 -0.70
N PRO A 553 27.56 24.12 -0.40
CA PRO A 553 27.97 23.08 -1.33
C PRO A 553 27.32 23.19 -2.73
N LEU A 554 26.08 23.68 -2.81
CA LEU A 554 25.38 23.90 -4.09
C LEU A 554 26.08 24.95 -4.98
N LEU A 555 26.57 26.04 -4.39
CA LEU A 555 27.22 27.15 -5.10
C LEU A 555 28.71 26.87 -5.33
N THR A 556 29.36 26.14 -4.44
CA THR A 556 30.79 25.78 -4.60
C THR A 556 30.97 24.70 -5.67
N SER A 557 30.14 23.65 -5.68
CA SER A 557 30.18 22.57 -6.69
C SER A 557 29.78 23.03 -8.10
N SER A 558 29.05 24.13 -8.23
CA SER A 558 28.77 24.78 -9.52
C SER A 558 29.89 25.74 -9.97
N GLY A 559 30.96 25.90 -9.19
CA GLY A 559 32.09 26.76 -9.56
C GLY A 559 31.85 28.26 -9.37
N MET A 560 30.80 28.66 -8.64
CA MET A 560 30.43 30.08 -8.47
C MET A 560 31.31 30.80 -7.44
N ALA A 561 31.95 30.04 -6.53
CA ALA A 561 32.91 30.55 -5.55
C ALA A 561 34.30 30.88 -6.13
N ARG A 562 34.53 30.63 -7.43
CA ARG A 562 35.85 30.84 -8.07
C ARG A 562 36.30 32.29 -7.98
N ASP A 563 37.59 32.45 -7.67
CA ASP A 563 38.31 33.72 -7.53
C ASP A 563 37.65 34.73 -6.56
N TRP A 564 36.92 34.27 -5.54
CA TRP A 564 36.32 35.17 -4.57
C TRP A 564 37.39 36.02 -3.82
N PRO A 565 37.18 37.33 -3.60
CA PRO A 565 36.01 38.15 -3.95
C PRO A 565 36.17 38.97 -5.26
N ASP A 566 37.07 38.58 -6.19
CA ASP A 566 37.38 39.32 -7.42
C ASP A 566 36.12 39.66 -8.22
N ALA A 567 35.96 40.94 -8.55
CA ALA A 567 34.86 41.52 -9.33
C ALA A 567 33.45 41.27 -8.77
N ARG A 568 33.32 41.16 -7.44
CA ARG A 568 32.04 41.12 -6.72
C ARG A 568 31.87 42.39 -5.92
N GLY A 569 30.63 42.85 -5.79
CA GLY A 569 30.34 44.02 -4.99
C GLY A 569 28.86 44.32 -4.90
N ILE A 570 28.57 45.39 -4.17
CA ILE A 570 27.23 45.80 -3.80
C ILE A 570 27.07 47.24 -4.23
N TRP A 571 25.98 47.55 -4.92
CA TRP A 571 25.56 48.92 -5.13
C TRP A 571 24.25 49.15 -4.40
N HIS A 572 24.08 50.29 -3.73
CA HIS A 572 22.76 50.70 -3.26
C HIS A 572 22.57 52.20 -3.42
N ASN A 573 21.32 52.62 -3.56
CA ASN A 573 20.97 54.03 -3.60
C ASN A 573 21.14 54.71 -2.24
N ASP A 574 21.20 56.04 -2.24
CA ASP A 574 21.39 56.85 -1.01
C ASP A 574 20.28 56.61 0.02
N ALA A 575 19.06 56.32 -0.45
CA ALA A 575 17.89 56.03 0.38
C ALA A 575 17.83 54.58 0.92
N LYS A 576 18.78 53.70 0.55
CA LYS A 576 18.84 52.30 1.00
C LYS A 576 17.54 51.51 0.74
N ASN A 577 16.86 51.81 -0.36
CA ASN A 577 15.59 51.17 -0.74
C ASN A 577 15.62 50.58 -2.17
N PHE A 578 16.77 50.68 -2.84
CA PHE A 578 17.10 50.01 -4.10
C PHE A 578 18.57 49.55 -4.07
N LEU A 579 18.81 48.26 -4.32
CA LEU A 579 20.08 47.55 -4.10
C LEU A 579 20.37 46.62 -5.29
N VAL A 580 21.64 46.51 -5.67
CA VAL A 580 22.11 45.59 -6.71
C VAL A 580 23.33 44.82 -6.20
N TRP A 581 23.25 43.49 -6.17
CA TRP A 581 24.42 42.63 -6.00
C TRP A 581 25.02 42.30 -7.36
N VAL A 582 26.34 42.35 -7.46
CA VAL A 582 27.09 42.14 -8.70
C VAL A 582 27.91 40.84 -8.58
N ASN A 583 27.74 39.95 -9.55
CA ASN A 583 28.47 38.66 -9.70
C ASN A 583 28.35 37.69 -8.50
N GLU A 584 27.17 37.61 -7.89
CA GLU A 584 26.83 36.62 -6.85
C GLU A 584 26.38 35.30 -7.49
N GLU A 585 25.08 34.99 -7.48
CA GLU A 585 24.53 33.79 -8.13
C GLU A 585 24.31 34.00 -9.64
N ASP A 586 24.00 35.24 -10.00
CA ASP A 586 23.79 35.73 -11.36
C ASP A 586 24.69 36.95 -11.58
N HIS A 587 24.79 37.46 -12.81
CA HIS A 587 25.59 38.68 -13.06
C HIS A 587 25.09 39.87 -12.22
N MET A 588 23.77 40.00 -12.08
CA MET A 588 23.21 40.95 -11.13
C MET A 588 21.94 40.45 -10.45
N ARG A 589 21.75 40.88 -9.21
CA ARG A 589 20.50 40.70 -8.44
C ARG A 589 20.00 42.05 -7.98
N ILE A 590 18.91 42.50 -8.60
CA ILE A 590 18.31 43.82 -8.41
C ILE A 590 17.16 43.70 -7.42
N ILE A 591 17.13 44.59 -6.42
CA ILE A 591 16.26 44.49 -5.26
C ILE A 591 15.68 45.88 -4.96
N SER A 592 14.37 45.95 -4.76
CA SER A 592 13.67 47.10 -4.20
C SER A 592 12.98 46.67 -2.91
N MET A 593 13.10 47.46 -1.85
CA MET A 593 12.49 47.15 -0.57
C MET A 593 12.16 48.41 0.23
N GLU A 594 11.17 48.32 1.12
CA GLU A 594 10.94 49.32 2.17
C GLU A 594 10.20 48.71 3.36
N LYS A 595 10.19 49.42 4.49
CA LYS A 595 9.37 49.06 5.66
C LYS A 595 7.88 49.32 5.34
N GLY A 596 7.02 48.50 5.93
CA GLY A 596 5.56 48.57 5.73
C GLY A 596 5.07 47.86 4.47
N GLY A 597 3.78 48.08 4.19
CA GLY A 597 3.00 47.32 3.22
C GLY A 597 2.79 47.95 1.84
N ASN A 598 3.52 49.03 1.50
CA ASN A 598 3.35 49.71 0.21
C ASN A 598 4.12 48.98 -0.92
N MET A 599 3.67 47.77 -1.22
CA MET A 599 4.22 46.93 -2.26
C MET A 599 4.12 47.58 -3.65
N LYS A 600 3.13 48.45 -3.88
CA LYS A 600 2.98 49.20 -5.13
C LYS A 600 4.14 50.19 -5.35
N ALA A 601 4.53 50.96 -4.33
CA ALA A 601 5.68 51.86 -4.41
C ALA A 601 7.00 51.09 -4.57
N VAL A 602 7.16 49.97 -3.85
CA VAL A 602 8.31 49.07 -4.01
C VAL A 602 8.43 48.56 -5.44
N PHE A 603 7.32 48.10 -6.04
CA PHE A 603 7.31 47.57 -7.40
C PHE A 603 7.47 48.66 -8.47
N GLN A 604 6.91 49.86 -8.26
CA GLN A 604 7.13 51.01 -9.13
C GLN A 604 8.63 51.36 -9.19
N ARG A 605 9.28 51.54 -8.04
CA ARG A 605 10.72 51.79 -7.95
C ARG A 605 11.54 50.67 -8.58
N PHE A 606 11.13 49.42 -8.40
CA PHE A 606 11.75 48.26 -9.02
C PHE A 606 11.67 48.30 -10.55
N CYS A 607 10.50 48.59 -11.12
CA CYS A 607 10.29 48.68 -12.56
C CYS A 607 11.08 49.85 -13.17
N ASP A 608 11.02 51.03 -12.54
CA ASP A 608 11.73 52.22 -13.01
C ASP A 608 13.25 52.01 -12.96
N GLY A 609 13.75 51.42 -11.86
CA GLY A 609 15.16 51.05 -11.72
C GLY A 609 15.62 50.04 -12.76
N LEU A 610 14.85 48.97 -13.00
CA LEU A 610 15.15 47.98 -14.03
C LEU A 610 15.23 48.60 -15.43
N LYS A 611 14.20 49.36 -15.83
CA LYS A 611 14.16 50.00 -17.15
C LYS A 611 15.33 50.95 -17.34
N LYS A 612 15.68 51.72 -16.29
CA LYS A 612 16.81 52.65 -16.37
C LYS A 612 18.13 51.90 -16.50
N VAL A 613 18.38 50.88 -15.67
CA VAL A 613 19.58 50.04 -15.75
C VAL A 613 19.70 49.36 -17.11
N GLU A 614 18.62 48.77 -17.61
CA GLU A 614 18.58 48.13 -18.93
C GLU A 614 18.90 49.12 -20.06
N SER A 615 18.24 50.28 -20.06
CA SER A 615 18.47 51.31 -21.09
C SER A 615 19.93 51.81 -21.12
N THR A 616 20.59 51.88 -19.96
CA THR A 616 22.00 52.28 -19.88
C THR A 616 22.92 51.16 -20.38
N ILE A 617 22.63 49.91 -20.05
CA ILE A 617 23.38 48.75 -20.55
C ILE A 617 23.25 48.67 -22.08
N GLU A 618 22.05 48.85 -22.63
CA GLU A 618 21.81 48.92 -24.08
C GLU A 618 22.57 50.05 -24.76
N SER A 619 22.56 51.24 -24.15
CA SER A 619 23.29 52.41 -24.65
C SER A 619 24.81 52.19 -24.67
N SER A 620 25.33 51.27 -23.84
CA SER A 620 26.75 50.88 -23.80
C SER A 620 27.12 49.77 -24.81
N GLY A 621 26.16 49.32 -25.64
CA GLY A 621 26.36 48.27 -26.63
C GLY A 621 26.30 46.85 -26.07
N SER A 622 25.75 46.67 -24.86
CA SER A 622 25.49 45.37 -24.23
C SER A 622 23.98 45.12 -24.12
N ALA A 623 23.54 43.92 -23.76
CA ALA A 623 22.12 43.62 -23.57
C ALA A 623 21.94 42.56 -22.50
N PHE A 624 20.71 42.35 -22.01
CA PHE A 624 20.41 41.19 -21.19
C PHE A 624 20.21 39.91 -22.02
N MET A 625 20.53 38.77 -21.42
CA MET A 625 20.16 37.46 -21.93
C MET A 625 18.65 37.28 -21.77
N TRP A 626 17.96 37.09 -22.88
CA TRP A 626 16.51 36.97 -22.95
C TRP A 626 16.08 36.20 -24.20
N ASN A 627 15.07 35.34 -24.08
CA ASN A 627 14.39 34.81 -25.25
C ASN A 627 12.88 34.61 -24.99
N GLN A 628 12.11 34.44 -26.06
CA GLN A 628 10.65 34.34 -25.97
C GLN A 628 10.17 33.08 -25.20
N HIS A 629 10.97 32.02 -25.16
CA HIS A 629 10.59 30.78 -24.49
C HIS A 629 10.81 30.86 -22.98
N LEU A 630 11.98 31.31 -22.53
CA LEU A 630 12.42 31.25 -21.14
C LEU A 630 12.40 32.60 -20.43
N GLY A 631 12.06 33.70 -21.11
CA GLY A 631 12.18 35.04 -20.56
C GLY A 631 13.64 35.41 -20.33
N TYR A 632 13.93 36.06 -19.21
CA TYR A 632 15.30 36.38 -18.83
C TYR A 632 16.06 35.13 -18.40
N ILE A 633 17.27 34.97 -18.94
CA ILE A 633 18.13 33.81 -18.68
C ILE A 633 19.02 34.06 -17.47
N LEU A 634 19.02 33.10 -16.55
CA LEU A 634 19.77 33.13 -15.30
C LEU A 634 20.50 31.81 -15.07
N THR A 635 21.40 31.77 -14.10
CA THR A 635 22.27 30.61 -13.84
C THR A 635 21.46 29.35 -13.50
N CYS A 636 20.51 29.50 -12.59
CA CYS A 636 19.69 28.39 -12.11
C CYS A 636 18.36 28.36 -12.87
N PRO A 637 17.95 27.19 -13.44
CA PRO A 637 16.65 27.03 -14.08
C PRO A 637 15.47 27.50 -13.23
N SER A 638 15.56 27.45 -11.89
CA SER A 638 14.48 27.93 -11.01
C SER A 638 14.26 29.44 -11.05
N ASN A 639 15.20 30.23 -11.57
CA ASN A 639 15.09 31.69 -11.64
C ASN A 639 14.74 32.18 -13.05
N LEU A 640 14.51 31.31 -14.02
CA LEU A 640 14.08 31.73 -15.37
C LEU A 640 12.75 32.50 -15.37
N GLY A 641 12.44 33.13 -16.50
CA GLY A 641 11.22 33.90 -16.72
C GLY A 641 11.40 35.33 -16.28
N THR A 642 10.63 35.72 -15.27
CA THR A 642 10.73 37.04 -14.64
C THR A 642 11.98 37.17 -13.77
N GLY A 643 12.47 36.02 -13.24
CA GLY A 643 13.42 35.94 -12.12
C GLY A 643 12.89 36.52 -10.82
N LEU A 644 11.60 36.89 -10.78
CA LEU A 644 11.04 37.72 -9.74
C LEU A 644 10.74 36.91 -8.47
N ARG A 645 11.12 37.48 -7.33
CA ARG A 645 10.63 37.09 -6.01
C ARG A 645 10.12 38.35 -5.32
N GLY A 646 8.80 38.54 -5.39
CA GLY A 646 8.05 39.56 -4.67
C GLY A 646 7.43 38.96 -3.42
N GLY A 647 7.61 39.61 -2.28
CA GLY A 647 7.04 39.15 -1.02
C GLY A 647 6.98 40.21 0.05
N VAL A 648 6.36 39.84 1.17
CA VAL A 648 6.24 40.67 2.36
C VAL A 648 6.57 39.87 3.61
N HIS A 649 7.09 40.53 4.64
CA HIS A 649 7.12 39.96 5.99
C HIS A 649 5.73 40.13 6.61
N LEU A 650 5.01 39.01 6.73
CA LEU A 650 3.62 38.94 7.19
C LEU A 650 3.54 38.26 8.56
N ARG A 651 3.02 38.98 9.56
CA ARG A 651 2.74 38.48 10.91
C ARG A 651 1.32 37.95 11.02
N ILE A 652 1.15 36.63 11.10
CA ILE A 652 -0.16 35.95 11.15
C ILE A 652 -0.15 34.77 12.16
N PRO A 653 -0.07 35.07 13.48
CA PRO A 653 0.17 34.07 14.53
C PRO A 653 -0.96 33.04 14.71
N LEU A 654 -2.20 33.36 14.33
CA LEU A 654 -3.33 32.43 14.44
C LEU A 654 -3.48 31.57 13.18
N LEU A 655 -3.49 32.19 12.01
CA LEU A 655 -3.63 31.50 10.73
C LEU A 655 -2.46 30.55 10.49
N SER A 656 -1.24 30.93 10.89
CA SER A 656 -0.07 30.06 10.72
C SER A 656 -0.14 28.74 11.51
N LYS A 657 -0.93 28.69 12.58
CA LYS A 657 -1.22 27.48 13.38
C LYS A 657 -2.42 26.70 12.86
N HIS A 658 -3.15 27.23 11.89
CA HIS A 658 -4.33 26.58 11.34
C HIS A 658 -3.94 25.37 10.48
N LYS A 659 -4.60 24.22 10.67
CA LYS A 659 -4.29 22.96 9.96
C LYS A 659 -4.28 23.06 8.43
N LYS A 660 -5.05 24.01 7.86
CA LYS A 660 -5.14 24.25 6.41
C LYS A 660 -4.11 25.28 5.89
N PHE A 661 -3.25 25.88 6.72
CA PHE A 661 -2.40 27.00 6.32
C PHE A 661 -1.50 26.71 5.11
N ASN A 662 -0.81 25.56 5.11
CA ASN A 662 0.04 25.17 3.97
C ASN A 662 -0.79 24.98 2.68
N LYS A 663 -1.99 24.40 2.80
CA LYS A 663 -2.91 24.25 1.67
C LYS A 663 -3.41 25.60 1.15
N ILE A 664 -3.79 26.52 2.06
CA ILE A 664 -4.22 27.88 1.69
C ILE A 664 -3.14 28.59 0.88
N LEU A 665 -1.88 28.53 1.32
CA LEU A 665 -0.75 29.13 0.57
C LEU A 665 -0.57 28.46 -0.79
N ALA A 666 -0.61 27.13 -0.87
CA ALA A 666 -0.49 26.38 -2.12
C ALA A 666 -1.61 26.73 -3.11
N ASP A 667 -2.87 26.77 -2.64
CA ASP A 667 -4.04 27.12 -3.44
C ASP A 667 -3.98 28.59 -3.94
N MET A 668 -3.29 29.47 -3.20
CA MET A 668 -3.01 30.86 -3.59
C MET A 668 -1.72 31.04 -4.43
N ARG A 669 -1.00 29.96 -4.75
CA ARG A 669 0.31 29.98 -5.45
C ARG A 669 1.37 30.83 -4.71
N LEU A 670 1.31 30.82 -3.38
CA LEU A 670 2.27 31.46 -2.49
C LEU A 670 3.16 30.44 -1.79
N GLN A 671 4.33 30.89 -1.35
CA GLN A 671 5.26 30.14 -0.52
C GLN A 671 5.65 30.94 0.72
N LYS A 672 6.01 30.24 1.80
CA LYS A 672 6.49 30.84 3.07
C LYS A 672 7.94 30.47 3.36
N ARG A 673 8.68 31.40 3.99
CA ARG A 673 9.99 31.18 4.60
C ARG A 673 10.07 31.86 5.97
N GLY A 674 11.07 31.52 6.79
CA GLY A 674 11.42 32.36 7.94
C GLY A 674 12.01 33.69 7.49
N THR A 675 12.11 34.64 8.42
CA THR A 675 12.51 36.03 8.16
C THR A 675 13.99 36.19 7.78
N GLY A 676 14.82 35.18 7.98
CA GLY A 676 16.25 35.18 7.62
C GLY A 676 16.59 34.36 6.37
N GLY A 677 15.60 33.80 5.64
CA GLY A 677 15.84 33.06 4.40
C GLY A 677 15.31 31.62 4.40
N VAL A 678 15.81 30.81 3.44
CA VAL A 678 15.27 29.48 3.03
C VAL A 678 15.23 28.49 4.20
N ASP A 679 16.18 28.58 5.13
CA ASP A 679 16.37 27.59 6.20
C ASP A 679 16.16 28.18 7.61
N THR A 680 15.57 29.38 7.71
CA THR A 680 15.34 30.02 9.01
C THR A 680 13.94 29.70 9.54
N ALA A 681 13.86 29.38 10.84
CA ALA A 681 12.58 29.17 11.51
C ALA A 681 11.83 30.50 11.69
N SER A 682 10.51 30.47 11.63
CA SER A 682 9.69 31.62 12.00
C SER A 682 9.73 31.81 13.52
N THR A 683 10.05 33.03 13.95
CA THR A 683 9.76 33.52 15.31
C THR A 683 8.36 34.12 15.28
N ASP A 684 7.58 33.92 16.35
CA ASP A 684 6.30 34.61 16.65
C ASP A 684 5.13 34.55 15.63
N GLY A 685 5.22 33.73 14.58
CA GLY A 685 4.19 33.65 13.54
C GLY A 685 4.36 34.66 12.41
N THR A 686 5.55 35.26 12.29
CA THR A 686 5.97 36.08 11.16
C THR A 686 6.66 35.25 10.08
N PHE A 687 6.22 35.39 8.82
CA PHE A 687 6.75 34.67 7.67
C PHE A 687 7.08 35.61 6.51
N ASP A 688 8.12 35.29 5.75
CA ASP A 688 8.34 35.85 4.41
C ASP A 688 7.40 35.13 3.43
N ILE A 689 6.30 35.78 3.06
CA ILE A 689 5.30 35.28 2.11
C ILE A 689 5.61 35.86 0.73
N SER A 690 5.82 34.99 -0.27
CA SER A 690 6.23 35.39 -1.62
C SER A 690 5.58 34.55 -2.71
N ASN A 691 5.63 35.01 -3.96
CA ASN A 691 5.17 34.26 -5.13
C ASN A 691 5.93 32.93 -5.28
N SER A 692 5.22 31.87 -5.67
CA SER A 692 5.83 30.57 -6.00
C SER A 692 6.34 30.49 -7.43
N ASP A 693 5.65 31.13 -8.36
CA ASP A 693 5.92 31.08 -9.80
C ASP A 693 6.94 32.13 -10.26
N ARG A 694 7.73 31.80 -11.28
CA ARG A 694 8.65 32.75 -11.94
C ARG A 694 8.56 32.71 -13.46
N LEU A 695 8.10 31.59 -14.01
CA LEU A 695 8.00 31.32 -15.44
C LEU A 695 6.52 31.13 -15.82
N GLY A 696 6.16 31.53 -17.04
CA GLY A 696 4.78 31.45 -17.58
C GLY A 696 3.81 32.59 -17.21
N SER A 697 4.19 33.57 -16.40
CA SER A 697 3.39 34.76 -16.08
C SER A 697 4.27 36.01 -15.93
N SER A 698 3.69 37.20 -16.09
CA SER A 698 4.45 38.46 -16.06
C SER A 698 4.82 38.91 -14.64
N GLU A 699 5.74 39.88 -14.52
CA GLU A 699 6.10 40.48 -13.24
C GLU A 699 4.90 41.13 -12.54
N VAL A 700 4.05 41.85 -13.30
CA VAL A 700 2.78 42.41 -12.79
C VAL A 700 1.88 41.30 -12.25
N ASP A 701 1.67 40.22 -12.98
CA ASP A 701 0.79 39.11 -12.54
C ASP A 701 1.30 38.48 -11.24
N GLN A 702 2.62 38.27 -11.15
CA GLN A 702 3.24 37.64 -9.99
C GLN A 702 3.17 38.53 -8.74
N VAL A 703 3.36 39.84 -8.89
CA VAL A 703 3.22 40.79 -7.76
C VAL A 703 1.75 40.98 -7.38
N GLN A 704 0.84 41.02 -8.36
CA GLN A 704 -0.60 41.07 -8.09
C GLN A 704 -1.07 39.84 -7.30
N CYS A 705 -0.60 38.65 -7.66
CA CYS A 705 -0.89 37.41 -6.92
C CYS A 705 -0.48 37.50 -5.45
N VAL A 706 0.65 38.15 -5.16
CA VAL A 706 1.12 38.36 -3.78
C VAL A 706 0.25 39.37 -3.05
N ILE A 707 -0.12 40.49 -3.68
CA ILE A 707 -1.01 41.50 -3.10
C ILE A 707 -2.35 40.87 -2.72
N ASP A 708 -3.02 40.21 -3.68
CA ASP A 708 -4.34 39.61 -3.49
C ASP A 708 -4.32 38.52 -2.39
N GLY A 709 -3.26 37.70 -2.41
CA GLY A 709 -3.06 36.64 -1.43
C GLY A 709 -2.80 37.19 -0.03
N VAL A 710 -1.91 38.18 0.12
CA VAL A 710 -1.61 38.81 1.41
C VAL A 710 -2.85 39.49 2.01
N GLU A 711 -3.62 40.22 1.20
CA GLU A 711 -4.88 40.81 1.66
C GLU A 711 -5.86 39.74 2.17
N THR A 712 -5.93 38.60 1.49
CA THR A 712 -6.79 37.48 1.91
C THR A 712 -6.31 36.84 3.20
N LEU A 713 -5.00 36.62 3.35
CA LEU A 713 -4.40 36.11 4.59
C LEU A 713 -4.64 37.06 5.77
N ILE A 714 -4.55 38.37 5.56
CA ILE A 714 -4.86 39.38 6.60
C ILE A 714 -6.35 39.32 6.98
N LYS A 715 -7.26 39.18 6.00
CA LYS A 715 -8.70 39.01 6.26
C LYS A 715 -8.99 37.77 7.10
N MET A 716 -8.32 36.65 6.80
CA MET A 716 -8.42 35.42 7.59
C MET A 716 -7.89 35.60 9.01
N GLU A 717 -6.72 36.20 9.18
CA GLU A 717 -6.12 36.45 10.50
C GLU A 717 -7.05 37.32 11.36
N LYS A 718 -7.57 38.43 10.81
CA LYS A 718 -8.54 39.30 11.51
C LYS A 718 -9.81 38.55 11.94
N ARG A 719 -10.25 37.57 11.16
CA ARG A 719 -11.44 36.77 11.47
C ARG A 719 -11.17 35.72 12.56
N LEU A 720 -9.98 35.12 12.54
CA LEU A 720 -9.51 34.25 13.62
C LEU A 720 -9.29 35.00 14.93
N GLU A 721 -8.78 36.24 14.90
CA GLU A 721 -8.69 37.11 16.08
C GLU A 721 -10.08 37.34 16.73
N GLN A 722 -11.14 37.35 15.92
CA GLN A 722 -12.53 37.45 16.37
C GLN A 722 -13.19 36.10 16.70
N LYS A 723 -12.42 34.98 16.68
CA LYS A 723 -12.90 33.60 16.87
C LYS A 723 -14.01 33.17 15.89
N LYS A 724 -14.03 33.73 14.68
CA LYS A 724 -14.97 33.37 13.61
C LYS A 724 -14.31 32.37 12.64
N SER A 725 -15.11 31.46 12.06
CA SER A 725 -14.61 30.54 11.02
C SER A 725 -14.13 31.31 9.79
N ILE A 726 -13.07 30.82 9.16
CA ILE A 726 -12.51 31.33 7.91
C ILE A 726 -12.87 30.46 6.70
N ASP A 727 -13.68 29.41 6.86
CA ASP A 727 -13.90 28.41 5.81
C ASP A 727 -14.50 28.99 4.51
N ASP A 728 -15.26 30.09 4.60
CA ASP A 728 -15.79 30.83 3.46
C ASP A 728 -14.75 31.69 2.73
N LEU A 729 -13.65 32.04 3.41
CA LEU A 729 -12.53 32.80 2.85
C LEU A 729 -11.45 31.91 2.24
N ILE A 730 -11.44 30.61 2.56
CA ILE A 730 -10.50 29.65 1.96
C ILE A 730 -10.85 29.55 0.48
N PRO A 731 -9.89 29.84 -0.43
CA PRO A 731 -10.12 29.73 -1.86
C PRO A 731 -10.74 28.37 -2.18
N LYS A 732 -11.95 28.38 -2.74
CA LYS A 732 -12.54 27.19 -3.36
C LYS A 732 -11.66 26.87 -4.57
N GLU A 733 -11.29 25.61 -4.74
CA GLU A 733 -10.33 25.14 -5.76
C GLU A 733 -10.37 25.99 -7.03
N ALA A 734 -9.26 26.70 -7.31
CA ALA A 734 -9.13 27.46 -8.54
C ALA A 734 -9.19 26.48 -9.72
N ALA A 735 -10.21 26.65 -10.56
CA ALA A 735 -10.40 25.92 -11.80
C ALA A 735 -9.14 26.05 -12.67
N THR A 736 -8.29 25.03 -12.65
CA THR A 736 -7.21 24.90 -13.62
C THR A 736 -7.79 24.20 -14.84
N ASN A 737 -7.91 24.96 -15.93
CA ASN A 737 -8.11 24.45 -17.28
C ASN A 737 -6.89 23.59 -17.67
N LYS A 738 -6.92 22.30 -17.30
CA LYS A 738 -6.28 21.23 -18.05
C LYS A 738 -7.34 20.14 -18.21
N THR A 739 -7.83 20.02 -19.43
CA THR A 739 -8.60 18.88 -19.92
C THR A 739 -7.73 17.63 -19.88
N THR A 740 -7.68 16.98 -18.72
CA THR A 740 -7.76 15.53 -18.65
C THR A 740 -9.14 15.24 -18.06
N ALA A 741 -10.00 14.61 -18.85
CA ALA A 741 -11.31 14.19 -18.39
C ALA A 741 -11.10 13.14 -17.29
N VAL A 742 -11.12 13.57 -16.03
CA VAL A 742 -11.40 12.70 -14.90
C VAL A 742 -12.91 12.65 -14.79
N VAL A 743 -13.47 11.53 -15.24
CA VAL A 743 -14.87 11.17 -15.00
C VAL A 743 -15.09 11.23 -13.48
N PRO A 744 -16.13 11.90 -12.98
CA PRO A 744 -16.46 11.86 -11.56
C PRO A 744 -16.65 10.40 -11.16
N ALA A 745 -16.05 9.96 -10.05
CA ALA A 745 -16.41 8.68 -9.45
C ALA A 745 -17.90 8.72 -9.14
N VAL A 746 -18.69 8.07 -9.99
CA VAL A 746 -20.11 7.84 -9.76
C VAL A 746 -20.17 7.02 -8.48
N LYS A 747 -20.77 7.56 -7.42
CA LYS A 747 -21.27 6.71 -6.33
C LYS A 747 -22.44 5.91 -6.90
N LEU A 748 -22.10 4.83 -7.59
CA LEU A 748 -23.06 3.84 -8.04
C LEU A 748 -23.65 3.21 -6.77
N ALA A 749 -24.98 3.28 -6.62
CA ALA A 749 -25.68 2.51 -5.60
C ALA A 749 -25.54 1.04 -5.99
N PHE A 750 -24.76 0.32 -5.20
CA PHE A 750 -24.26 -1.01 -5.51
C PHE A 750 -24.96 -2.01 -4.60
N ASP A 751 -25.66 -3.02 -5.16
CA ASP A 751 -26.24 -4.11 -4.38
C ASP A 751 -25.11 -5.05 -3.92
N ASN A 752 -24.69 -4.92 -2.65
CA ASN A 752 -23.66 -5.75 -2.03
C ASN A 752 -24.21 -6.99 -1.30
N HIS A 753 -25.53 -7.25 -1.38
CA HIS A 753 -26.12 -8.44 -0.77
C HIS A 753 -25.49 -9.72 -1.36
N PRO A 754 -25.04 -10.68 -0.53
CA PRO A 754 -24.44 -11.93 -1.01
C PRO A 754 -25.48 -12.83 -1.70
N ASP A 755 -25.06 -13.64 -2.67
CA ASP A 755 -25.89 -14.77 -3.12
C ASP A 755 -25.78 -15.93 -2.10
N LEU A 756 -26.93 -16.33 -1.55
CA LEU A 756 -27.04 -17.36 -0.51
C LEU A 756 -27.88 -18.57 -0.96
N SER A 757 -28.19 -18.68 -2.25
CA SER A 757 -29.11 -19.69 -2.79
C SER A 757 -28.63 -21.14 -2.61
N GLY A 758 -27.33 -21.35 -2.37
CA GLY A 758 -26.72 -22.65 -2.09
C GLY A 758 -26.26 -22.87 -0.65
N HIS A 759 -26.62 -21.97 0.28
CA HIS A 759 -26.09 -21.96 1.63
C HIS A 759 -26.98 -22.69 2.65
N ASN A 760 -26.34 -23.41 3.58
CA ASN A 760 -26.94 -24.23 4.63
C ASN A 760 -26.38 -23.86 6.01
N ASN A 761 -26.73 -22.66 6.50
CA ASN A 761 -26.34 -22.17 7.83
C ASN A 761 -27.35 -21.15 8.41
N TRP A 762 -27.32 -20.90 9.72
CA TRP A 762 -28.25 -19.99 10.38
C TRP A 762 -28.18 -18.56 9.84
N MET A 763 -26.99 -18.01 9.60
CA MET A 763 -26.80 -16.70 9.00
C MET A 763 -27.56 -16.59 7.69
N SER A 764 -27.37 -17.54 6.78
CA SER A 764 -28.01 -17.53 5.46
C SER A 764 -29.54 -17.64 5.49
N LYS A 765 -30.08 -18.35 6.49
CA LYS A 765 -31.53 -18.46 6.71
C LYS A 765 -32.13 -17.16 7.23
N CYS A 766 -31.35 -16.36 7.96
CA CYS A 766 -31.81 -15.15 8.64
C CYS A 766 -31.47 -13.85 7.89
N LEU A 767 -30.42 -13.83 7.07
CA LEU A 767 -29.98 -12.63 6.36
C LEU A 767 -30.83 -12.39 5.12
N THR A 768 -31.86 -11.55 5.25
CA THR A 768 -32.64 -11.06 4.11
C THR A 768 -32.03 -9.81 3.50
N LYS A 769 -32.44 -9.45 2.27
CA LYS A 769 -32.04 -8.20 1.62
C LYS A 769 -32.38 -6.97 2.47
N GLU A 770 -33.53 -6.97 3.12
CA GLU A 770 -33.99 -5.89 3.98
C GLU A 770 -33.11 -5.75 5.23
N ILE A 771 -32.76 -6.88 5.87
CA ILE A 771 -31.85 -6.90 7.03
C ILE A 771 -30.46 -6.42 6.62
N TYR A 772 -29.94 -6.91 5.48
CA TYR A 772 -28.64 -6.47 4.98
C TYR A 772 -28.62 -4.96 4.70
N GLN A 773 -29.60 -4.42 3.96
CA GLN A 773 -29.69 -2.99 3.67
C GLN A 773 -29.76 -2.12 4.93
N LYS A 774 -30.43 -2.61 5.98
CA LYS A 774 -30.50 -1.94 7.29
C LYS A 774 -29.16 -1.89 8.01
N LEU A 775 -28.30 -2.90 7.81
CA LEU A 775 -27.10 -3.13 8.61
C LEU A 775 -25.78 -2.88 7.87
N CYS A 776 -25.73 -2.93 6.54
CA CYS A 776 -24.50 -2.95 5.73
C CYS A 776 -23.65 -1.68 5.86
N ASN A 777 -24.26 -0.55 6.22
CA ASN A 777 -23.56 0.73 6.44
C ASN A 777 -23.21 0.99 7.91
N LYS A 778 -23.53 0.05 8.82
CA LYS A 778 -23.19 0.17 10.24
C LYS A 778 -21.80 -0.39 10.51
N THR A 779 -21.10 0.24 11.44
CA THR A 779 -19.83 -0.22 11.97
C THR A 779 -19.84 -0.10 13.48
N THR A 780 -19.16 -1.02 14.16
CA THR A 780 -18.89 -0.90 15.60
C THR A 780 -17.86 0.20 15.87
N SER A 781 -17.69 0.56 17.13
CA SER A 781 -16.63 1.47 17.60
C SER A 781 -15.21 0.96 17.33
N PHE A 782 -15.02 -0.36 17.22
CA PHE A 782 -13.77 -0.98 16.78
C PHE A 782 -13.66 -1.06 15.24
N GLY A 783 -14.65 -0.56 14.51
CA GLY A 783 -14.69 -0.53 13.05
C GLY A 783 -15.12 -1.85 12.40
N CYS A 784 -15.61 -2.82 13.17
CA CYS A 784 -16.12 -4.08 12.62
C CYS A 784 -17.39 -3.82 11.79
N THR A 785 -17.47 -4.44 10.62
CA THR A 785 -18.57 -4.28 9.66
C THR A 785 -19.43 -5.54 9.62
N LEU A 786 -20.67 -5.42 9.14
CA LEU A 786 -21.52 -6.59 8.90
C LEU A 786 -20.86 -7.61 7.98
N ASP A 787 -20.26 -7.14 6.87
CA ASP A 787 -19.60 -8.01 5.89
C ASP A 787 -18.44 -8.80 6.51
N SER A 788 -17.66 -8.17 7.40
CA SER A 788 -16.62 -8.85 8.16
C SER A 788 -17.18 -10.00 9.01
N CYS A 789 -18.35 -9.80 9.65
CA CYS A 789 -18.97 -10.80 10.50
C CYS A 789 -19.51 -12.00 9.71
N ILE A 790 -20.13 -11.76 8.54
CA ILE A 790 -20.79 -12.80 7.75
C ILE A 790 -19.86 -13.49 6.75
N GLN A 791 -18.66 -12.97 6.49
CA GLN A 791 -17.79 -13.45 5.41
C GLN A 791 -17.49 -14.95 5.50
N THR A 792 -17.31 -15.48 6.71
CA THR A 792 -17.09 -16.92 6.92
C THR A 792 -18.27 -17.75 6.39
N GLY A 793 -19.52 -17.34 6.62
CA GLY A 793 -20.68 -18.05 6.09
C GLY A 793 -20.90 -17.81 4.60
N VAL A 794 -20.49 -16.65 4.07
CA VAL A 794 -20.57 -16.39 2.62
C VAL A 794 -19.58 -17.28 1.86
N ASP A 795 -18.33 -17.35 2.30
CA ASP A 795 -17.29 -18.14 1.63
C ASP A 795 -17.46 -19.66 1.81
N ASN A 796 -18.22 -20.06 2.83
CA ASN A 796 -18.44 -21.45 3.21
C ASN A 796 -19.95 -21.74 3.21
N PRO A 797 -20.50 -22.28 2.10
CA PRO A 797 -21.93 -22.54 1.97
C PRO A 797 -22.48 -23.55 2.98
N GLY A 798 -21.63 -24.19 3.79
CA GLY A 798 -22.05 -25.13 4.82
C GLY A 798 -22.04 -26.56 4.31
N HIS A 799 -22.17 -27.49 5.26
CA HIS A 799 -22.15 -28.92 4.97
C HIS A 799 -23.60 -29.44 4.89
N PRO A 800 -23.93 -30.41 4.01
CA PRO A 800 -25.31 -30.91 3.87
C PRO A 800 -25.88 -31.49 5.18
N PHE A 801 -25.01 -32.03 6.04
CA PHE A 801 -25.40 -32.73 7.26
C PHE A 801 -25.18 -31.93 8.55
N ILE A 802 -24.53 -30.76 8.49
CA ILE A 802 -24.20 -29.95 9.67
C ILE A 802 -24.70 -28.53 9.45
N PHE A 803 -25.68 -28.13 10.27
CA PHE A 803 -26.26 -26.79 10.22
C PHE A 803 -25.43 -25.82 11.07
N THR A 804 -24.52 -25.10 10.44
CA THR A 804 -23.56 -24.21 11.12
C THR A 804 -24.15 -22.83 11.41
N VAL A 805 -23.42 -21.98 12.14
CA VAL A 805 -23.86 -20.60 12.44
C VAL A 805 -23.71 -19.68 11.23
N GLY A 806 -22.57 -19.72 10.53
CA GLY A 806 -22.31 -18.90 9.33
C GLY A 806 -21.89 -17.45 9.59
N LEU A 807 -21.64 -17.03 10.84
CA LEU A 807 -21.07 -15.71 11.14
C LEU A 807 -20.29 -15.73 12.46
N THR A 808 -19.39 -14.76 12.62
CA THR A 808 -18.63 -14.50 13.86
C THR A 808 -18.71 -13.03 14.26
N ALA A 809 -18.63 -12.73 15.55
CA ALA A 809 -18.53 -11.36 16.05
C ALA A 809 -17.06 -10.89 16.07
N GLY A 810 -16.82 -9.66 15.64
CA GLY A 810 -15.49 -9.04 15.72
C GLY A 810 -15.22 -8.33 17.04
N ASP A 811 -16.25 -7.94 17.77
CA ASP A 811 -16.15 -7.32 19.10
C ASP A 811 -17.47 -7.50 19.87
N GLU A 812 -17.49 -7.07 21.14
CA GLU A 812 -18.67 -7.15 22.00
C GLU A 812 -19.88 -6.37 21.43
N GLU A 813 -19.63 -5.25 20.75
CA GLU A 813 -20.66 -4.34 20.23
C GLU A 813 -21.37 -4.92 19.00
N CYS A 814 -20.78 -5.89 18.31
CA CYS A 814 -21.41 -6.59 17.19
C CYS A 814 -22.82 -7.11 17.56
N TYR A 815 -22.97 -7.67 18.76
CA TYR A 815 -24.23 -8.22 19.26
C TYR A 815 -25.33 -7.17 19.48
N SER A 816 -24.98 -5.89 19.60
CA SER A 816 -25.97 -4.80 19.68
C SER A 816 -26.16 -4.08 18.35
N VAL A 817 -25.08 -3.82 17.61
CA VAL A 817 -25.10 -3.09 16.33
C VAL A 817 -25.76 -3.90 15.22
N PHE A 818 -25.49 -5.21 15.18
CA PHE A 818 -26.01 -6.15 14.17
C PHE A 818 -27.12 -7.07 14.72
N LYS A 819 -27.77 -6.67 15.83
CA LYS A 819 -28.78 -7.48 16.52
C LYS A 819 -29.92 -7.97 15.62
N ASP A 820 -30.31 -7.18 14.61
CA ASP A 820 -31.41 -7.54 13.70
C ASP A 820 -31.11 -8.84 12.90
N LEU A 821 -29.83 -9.20 12.74
CA LEU A 821 -29.38 -10.47 12.19
C LEU A 821 -29.01 -11.47 13.31
N LEU A 822 -28.26 -11.02 14.31
CA LEU A 822 -27.69 -11.87 15.35
C LEU A 822 -28.76 -12.51 16.23
N GLU A 823 -29.84 -11.80 16.59
CA GLU A 823 -30.92 -12.32 17.43
C GLU A 823 -31.64 -13.51 16.78
N PRO A 824 -32.13 -13.42 15.52
CA PRO A 824 -32.68 -14.59 14.83
C PRO A 824 -31.71 -15.78 14.75
N VAL A 825 -30.42 -15.52 14.53
CA VAL A 825 -29.39 -16.56 14.46
C VAL A 825 -29.16 -17.22 15.82
N ILE A 826 -29.09 -16.43 16.90
CA ILE A 826 -28.96 -16.90 18.28
C ILE A 826 -30.19 -17.72 18.66
N SER A 827 -31.39 -17.20 18.41
CA SER A 827 -32.65 -17.91 18.68
C SER A 827 -32.69 -19.26 17.96
N GLY A 828 -32.38 -19.28 16.66
CA GLY A 828 -32.33 -20.52 15.88
C GLY A 828 -31.29 -21.52 16.42
N ARG A 829 -30.07 -21.05 16.69
CA ARG A 829 -28.98 -21.91 17.17
C ARG A 829 -29.21 -22.44 18.59
N HIS A 830 -29.85 -21.65 19.46
CA HIS A 830 -30.04 -21.95 20.88
C HIS A 830 -31.52 -22.22 21.20
N ASN A 831 -32.15 -23.06 20.38
CA ASN A 831 -33.47 -23.66 20.64
C ASN A 831 -34.59 -22.66 21.01
N GLY A 832 -34.66 -21.55 20.30
CA GLY A 832 -35.68 -20.52 20.49
C GLY A 832 -35.38 -19.52 21.60
N TYR A 833 -34.11 -19.36 22.01
CA TYR A 833 -33.71 -18.32 22.98
C TYR A 833 -34.29 -16.96 22.57
N ALA A 834 -35.14 -16.39 23.44
CA ALA A 834 -35.90 -15.19 23.12
C ALA A 834 -35.04 -13.93 23.30
N PRO A 835 -35.22 -12.86 22.48
CA PRO A 835 -34.40 -11.64 22.56
C PRO A 835 -34.48 -10.88 23.90
N ASP A 836 -35.46 -11.18 24.74
CA ASP A 836 -35.65 -10.62 26.08
C ASP A 836 -35.34 -11.62 27.21
N ALA A 837 -34.95 -12.85 26.86
CA ALA A 837 -34.54 -13.85 27.84
C ALA A 837 -33.30 -13.40 28.59
N LYS A 838 -33.09 -13.94 29.80
CA LYS A 838 -31.90 -13.66 30.60
C LYS A 838 -31.09 -14.93 30.78
N HIS A 839 -29.78 -14.79 30.80
CA HIS A 839 -28.87 -15.90 31.01
C HIS A 839 -28.46 -15.98 32.47
N ASN A 840 -28.62 -17.15 33.08
CA ASN A 840 -28.17 -17.40 34.45
C ASN A 840 -26.73 -17.91 34.41
N THR A 841 -25.85 -17.31 35.22
CA THR A 841 -24.46 -17.76 35.42
C THR A 841 -24.30 -18.26 36.85
N ASP A 842 -23.72 -19.44 37.05
CA ASP A 842 -23.55 -20.05 38.37
C ASP A 842 -22.35 -21.01 38.39
N LEU A 843 -21.24 -20.52 38.92
CA LEU A 843 -19.97 -21.24 39.08
C LEU A 843 -19.79 -21.76 40.52
N ASP A 844 -20.87 -22.17 41.18
CA ASP A 844 -20.83 -22.81 42.49
C ASP A 844 -20.81 -24.34 42.35
N ALA A 845 -19.61 -24.92 42.43
CA ALA A 845 -19.41 -26.36 42.32
C ALA A 845 -20.07 -27.16 43.46
N SER A 846 -20.39 -26.54 44.60
CA SER A 846 -21.04 -27.23 45.72
C SER A 846 -22.48 -27.65 45.41
N LYS A 847 -23.11 -27.02 44.40
CA LYS A 847 -24.46 -27.35 43.93
C LYS A 847 -24.48 -28.57 43.00
N LEU A 848 -23.32 -29.03 42.52
CA LEU A 848 -23.23 -30.24 41.71
C LEU A 848 -23.43 -31.50 42.58
N ARG A 849 -24.34 -32.37 42.15
CA ARG A 849 -24.69 -33.63 42.82
C ARG A 849 -24.22 -34.79 41.94
N GLY A 850 -23.74 -35.87 42.57
CA GLY A 850 -23.22 -37.04 41.85
C GLY A 850 -21.86 -36.75 41.20
N GLY A 851 -21.63 -37.34 40.02
CA GLY A 851 -20.44 -37.05 39.20
C GLY A 851 -19.19 -37.84 39.59
N ASN A 852 -19.35 -38.91 40.35
CA ASN A 852 -18.35 -39.97 40.53
C ASN A 852 -18.81 -41.19 39.74
N PHE A 853 -18.49 -41.22 38.45
CA PHE A 853 -18.94 -42.29 37.55
C PHE A 853 -18.14 -43.58 37.74
N ASP A 854 -18.72 -44.69 37.27
CA ASP A 854 -18.05 -46.00 37.23
C ASP A 854 -16.88 -45.98 36.23
N GLU A 855 -15.65 -46.13 36.74
CA GLU A 855 -14.40 -46.08 35.96
C GLU A 855 -14.27 -47.24 34.96
N ASN A 856 -15.07 -48.30 35.08
CA ASN A 856 -15.13 -49.34 34.04
C ASN A 856 -15.76 -48.83 32.74
N PHE A 857 -16.54 -47.77 32.82
CA PHE A 857 -17.24 -47.17 31.67
C PHE A 857 -16.68 -45.78 31.35
N VAL A 858 -16.45 -44.93 32.35
CA VAL A 858 -15.97 -43.55 32.15
C VAL A 858 -14.45 -43.48 32.29
N LEU A 859 -13.79 -43.16 31.18
CA LEU A 859 -12.33 -43.18 31.04
C LEU A 859 -11.69 -41.84 31.43
N SER A 860 -12.39 -40.73 31.21
CA SER A 860 -11.90 -39.39 31.54
C SER A 860 -13.04 -38.38 31.60
N SER A 861 -12.86 -37.35 32.42
CA SER A 861 -13.81 -36.26 32.62
C SER A 861 -13.16 -34.93 32.25
N ARG A 862 -13.90 -34.04 31.57
CA ARG A 862 -13.38 -32.76 31.10
C ARG A 862 -14.45 -31.67 31.06
N VAL A 863 -14.10 -30.49 31.57
CA VAL A 863 -14.92 -29.28 31.47
C VAL A 863 -14.08 -28.18 30.84
N ARG A 864 -14.61 -27.52 29.82
CA ARG A 864 -13.97 -26.35 29.20
C ARG A 864 -14.92 -25.18 29.02
N THR A 865 -14.41 -23.97 29.01
CA THR A 865 -15.17 -22.78 28.58
C THR A 865 -14.31 -21.77 27.83
N GLY A 866 -14.95 -20.93 27.00
CA GLY A 866 -14.35 -19.73 26.44
C GLY A 866 -14.58 -18.50 27.33
N ARG A 867 -13.63 -17.57 27.37
CA ARG A 867 -13.79 -16.23 27.96
C ARG A 867 -13.11 -15.19 27.08
N SER A 868 -13.77 -14.05 26.90
CA SER A 868 -13.24 -12.89 26.17
C SER A 868 -13.06 -11.69 27.09
N LEU A 869 -12.02 -10.90 26.84
CA LEU A 869 -11.63 -9.76 27.68
C LEU A 869 -12.30 -8.48 27.20
N ARG A 870 -13.01 -7.77 28.08
CA ARG A 870 -13.72 -6.54 27.75
C ARG A 870 -12.75 -5.42 27.37
N GLY A 871 -13.16 -4.61 26.38
CA GLY A 871 -12.39 -3.47 25.88
C GLY A 871 -11.34 -3.81 24.81
N LEU A 872 -11.28 -5.07 24.37
CA LEU A 872 -10.42 -5.54 23.29
C LEU A 872 -11.29 -6.22 22.23
N ALA A 873 -11.01 -6.02 20.94
CA ALA A 873 -11.71 -6.74 19.88
C ALA A 873 -11.47 -8.26 19.96
N LEU A 874 -12.44 -9.06 19.50
CA LEU A 874 -12.40 -10.52 19.46
C LEU A 874 -11.41 -11.02 18.38
N PRO A 875 -10.93 -12.28 18.45
CA PRO A 875 -9.92 -12.83 17.53
C PRO A 875 -10.13 -12.57 16.02
N PRO A 876 -11.36 -12.64 15.45
CA PRO A 876 -11.59 -12.30 14.03
C PRO A 876 -11.14 -10.89 13.65
N TRP A 877 -11.23 -9.93 14.58
CA TRP A 877 -11.08 -8.51 14.29
C TRP A 877 -9.90 -7.83 15.01
N CYS A 878 -9.41 -8.41 16.11
CA CYS A 878 -8.32 -7.84 16.90
C CYS A 878 -7.10 -7.43 16.05
N THR A 879 -6.50 -6.32 16.44
CA THR A 879 -5.18 -5.90 15.96
C THR A 879 -4.09 -6.76 16.62
N ARG A 880 -2.88 -6.79 16.04
CA ARG A 880 -1.72 -7.47 16.67
C ARG A 880 -1.44 -6.92 18.07
N GLY A 881 -1.55 -5.59 18.24
CA GLY A 881 -1.38 -4.94 19.53
C GLY A 881 -2.40 -5.39 20.57
N GLU A 882 -3.69 -5.45 20.21
CA GLU A 882 -4.73 -5.97 21.11
C GLU A 882 -4.50 -7.43 21.45
N ARG A 883 -4.15 -8.27 20.46
CA ARG A 883 -3.87 -9.69 20.70
C ARG A 883 -2.72 -9.93 21.67
N ARG A 884 -1.62 -9.19 21.51
CA ARG A 884 -0.48 -9.18 22.46
C ARG A 884 -0.88 -8.65 23.84
N THR A 885 -1.86 -7.75 23.90
CA THR A 885 -2.42 -7.27 25.17
C THR A 885 -3.21 -8.36 25.86
N VAL A 886 -4.02 -9.13 25.12
CA VAL A 886 -4.70 -10.31 25.65
C VAL A 886 -3.68 -11.29 26.21
N GLU A 887 -2.64 -11.63 25.45
CA GLU A 887 -1.58 -12.53 25.92
C GLU A 887 -0.94 -12.01 27.20
N LYS A 888 -0.53 -10.73 27.22
CA LYS A 888 0.09 -10.12 28.40
C LYS A 888 -0.80 -10.21 29.64
N LEU A 889 -2.07 -9.79 29.54
CA LEU A 889 -3.02 -9.81 30.66
C LEU A 889 -3.29 -11.25 31.13
N ALA A 890 -3.46 -12.17 30.18
CA ALA A 890 -3.66 -13.58 30.47
C ALA A 890 -2.46 -14.17 31.21
N VAL A 891 -1.25 -14.02 30.67
CA VAL A 891 -0.02 -14.57 31.26
C VAL A 891 0.26 -13.96 32.62
N GLU A 892 0.07 -12.65 32.79
CA GLU A 892 0.23 -12.00 34.09
C GLU A 892 -0.77 -12.57 35.11
N ALA A 893 -2.03 -12.76 34.74
CA ALA A 893 -3.02 -13.37 35.61
C ALA A 893 -2.68 -14.83 35.96
N LEU A 894 -2.33 -15.63 34.96
CA LEU A 894 -2.00 -17.05 35.11
C LEU A 894 -0.71 -17.26 35.93
N SER A 895 0.23 -16.32 35.88
CA SER A 895 1.47 -16.39 36.67
C SER A 895 1.26 -16.17 38.19
N LYS A 896 0.11 -15.60 38.57
CA LYS A 896 -0.26 -15.32 39.97
C LYS A 896 -1.11 -16.43 40.60
N LEU A 897 -1.48 -17.45 39.82
CA LEU A 897 -2.19 -18.62 40.34
C LEU A 897 -1.30 -19.40 41.30
N GLY A 898 -1.86 -19.73 42.47
CA GLY A 898 -1.16 -20.45 43.54
C GLY A 898 -1.59 -21.91 43.68
N ASP A 899 -1.01 -22.58 44.68
CA ASP A 899 -1.40 -23.93 45.11
C ASP A 899 -1.51 -24.94 43.96
N GLU A 900 -2.63 -25.66 43.86
CA GLU A 900 -2.89 -26.67 42.81
C GLU A 900 -3.02 -26.06 41.40
N LEU A 901 -3.16 -24.74 41.28
CA LEU A 901 -3.26 -24.02 40.01
C LEU A 901 -1.93 -23.35 39.62
N LYS A 902 -0.84 -23.58 40.34
CA LYS A 902 0.48 -23.12 39.92
C LYS A 902 0.89 -23.81 38.61
N GLY A 903 1.45 -23.05 37.66
CA GLY A 903 1.79 -23.57 36.34
C GLY A 903 2.75 -22.74 35.51
N LYS A 904 2.93 -23.14 34.24
CA LYS A 904 3.86 -22.53 33.28
C LYS A 904 3.15 -22.19 31.96
N TYR A 905 3.51 -21.04 31.39
CA TYR A 905 3.11 -20.61 30.05
C TYR A 905 4.16 -20.97 28.98
N TYR A 906 3.69 -21.43 27.83
CA TYR A 906 4.43 -21.82 26.66
C TYR A 906 3.93 -21.02 25.45
N PRO A 907 4.58 -19.90 25.09
CA PRO A 907 4.23 -19.15 23.88
C PRO A 907 4.56 -19.99 22.63
N LEU A 908 3.61 -20.14 21.71
CA LEU A 908 3.80 -20.92 20.48
C LEU A 908 4.97 -20.38 19.64
N SER A 909 5.20 -19.07 19.65
CA SER A 909 6.27 -18.41 18.88
C SER A 909 7.69 -18.76 19.33
N LYS A 910 7.88 -19.21 20.58
CA LYS A 910 9.18 -19.56 21.17
C LYS A 910 9.23 -21.02 21.66
N MET A 911 8.21 -21.81 21.32
CA MET A 911 8.14 -23.21 21.70
C MET A 911 9.27 -23.99 21.03
N THR A 912 10.00 -24.78 21.82
CA THR A 912 11.00 -25.71 21.30
C THR A 912 10.33 -26.96 20.74
N GLU A 913 11.00 -27.69 19.84
CA GLU A 913 10.48 -28.98 19.32
C GLU A 913 10.18 -29.97 20.46
N ALA A 914 11.03 -30.03 21.49
CA ALA A 914 10.81 -30.87 22.65
C ALA A 914 9.57 -30.46 23.48
N GLU A 915 9.35 -29.15 23.68
CA GLU A 915 8.12 -28.67 24.34
C GLU A 915 6.89 -28.94 23.48
N GLN A 916 6.99 -28.80 22.16
CA GLN A 916 5.91 -29.10 21.22
C GLN A 916 5.55 -30.59 21.26
N ASP A 917 6.52 -31.48 21.16
CA ASP A 917 6.33 -32.94 21.23
C ASP A 917 5.69 -33.34 22.56
N GLN A 918 6.14 -32.74 23.67
CA GLN A 918 5.55 -32.99 24.99
C GLN A 918 4.08 -32.54 25.05
N LEU A 919 3.75 -31.35 24.53
CA LEU A 919 2.38 -30.85 24.50
C LEU A 919 1.49 -31.64 23.53
N ILE A 920 2.04 -32.23 22.47
CA ILE A 920 1.33 -33.19 21.60
C ILE A 920 1.01 -34.46 22.38
N GLN A 921 2.00 -35.02 23.08
CA GLN A 921 1.84 -36.23 23.90
C GLN A 921 0.83 -36.04 25.04
N ASP A 922 0.79 -34.84 25.63
CA ASP A 922 -0.19 -34.49 26.67
C ASP A 922 -1.57 -34.15 26.08
N HIS A 923 -1.72 -34.10 24.75
CA HIS A 923 -2.91 -33.64 24.03
C HIS A 923 -3.32 -32.18 24.36
N PHE A 924 -2.34 -31.32 24.66
CA PHE A 924 -2.52 -29.92 25.04
C PHE A 924 -2.28 -28.94 23.89
N LEU A 925 -1.52 -29.35 22.86
CA LEU A 925 -1.21 -28.49 21.72
C LEU A 925 -2.47 -28.19 20.90
N PHE A 926 -2.59 -26.94 20.42
CA PHE A 926 -3.54 -26.57 19.36
C PHE A 926 -2.78 -26.04 18.15
N ASP A 927 -3.27 -26.40 16.96
CA ASP A 927 -2.60 -26.10 15.69
C ASP A 927 -3.12 -24.83 15.02
N LYS A 928 -2.38 -24.38 14.00
CA LYS A 928 -2.82 -23.28 13.13
C LYS A 928 -4.19 -23.61 12.56
N PRO A 929 -5.16 -22.68 12.61
CA PRO A 929 -6.44 -22.90 11.95
C PRO A 929 -6.25 -23.12 10.45
N VAL A 930 -6.59 -24.32 9.98
CA VAL A 930 -6.59 -24.69 8.55
C VAL A 930 -8.00 -24.78 7.96
N SER A 931 -9.03 -24.80 8.83
CA SER A 931 -10.41 -24.84 8.40
C SER A 931 -10.76 -23.59 7.59
N PRO A 932 -11.39 -23.73 6.41
CA PRO A 932 -11.95 -22.62 5.65
C PRO A 932 -12.86 -21.69 6.48
N LEU A 933 -13.59 -22.22 7.46
CA LEU A 933 -14.45 -21.44 8.34
C LEU A 933 -13.65 -20.45 9.21
N LEU A 934 -12.58 -20.94 9.84
CA LEU A 934 -11.75 -20.14 10.76
C LEU A 934 -10.82 -19.19 9.99
N THR A 935 -10.33 -19.64 8.83
CA THR A 935 -9.46 -18.83 7.97
C THR A 935 -10.22 -17.67 7.31
N SER A 936 -11.41 -17.91 6.74
CA SER A 936 -12.28 -16.84 6.20
C SER A 936 -12.79 -15.88 7.28
N ALA A 937 -12.93 -16.33 8.54
CA ALA A 937 -13.26 -15.46 9.67
C ALA A 937 -12.06 -14.59 10.13
N GLY A 938 -10.85 -14.79 9.60
CA GLY A 938 -9.66 -14.02 9.98
C GLY A 938 -9.00 -14.48 11.28
N MET A 939 -9.34 -15.67 11.79
CA MET A 939 -8.78 -16.20 13.05
C MET A 939 -7.35 -16.73 12.90
N ALA A 940 -6.95 -17.10 11.69
CA ALA A 940 -5.59 -17.55 11.38
C ALA A 940 -4.57 -16.40 11.22
N ARG A 941 -5.01 -15.13 11.31
CA ARG A 941 -4.15 -13.96 11.08
C ARG A 941 -2.96 -13.90 12.03
N ASP A 942 -1.81 -13.58 11.46
CA ASP A 942 -0.51 -13.39 12.09
C ASP A 942 -0.02 -14.59 12.92
N TRP A 943 -0.45 -15.81 12.57
CA TRP A 943 -0.07 -17.00 13.32
C TRP A 943 1.45 -17.23 13.34
N PRO A 944 2.09 -17.58 14.49
CA PRO A 944 1.51 -17.85 15.82
C PRO A 944 1.61 -16.67 16.82
N ASP A 945 1.70 -15.42 16.35
CA ASP A 945 1.93 -14.24 17.20
C ASP A 945 0.91 -14.14 18.34
N ALA A 946 1.41 -13.98 19.57
CA ALA A 946 0.64 -13.87 20.81
C ALA A 946 -0.32 -15.03 21.11
N ARG A 947 -0.01 -16.24 20.61
CA ARG A 947 -0.72 -17.47 20.97
C ARG A 947 0.15 -18.34 21.86
N GLY A 948 -0.47 -19.06 22.78
CA GLY A 948 0.25 -19.98 23.64
C GLY A 948 -0.64 -20.75 24.57
N ILE A 949 0.02 -21.61 25.33
CA ILE A 949 -0.59 -22.62 26.18
C ILE A 949 -0.07 -22.43 27.58
N TRP A 950 -0.94 -22.28 28.56
CA TRP A 950 -0.57 -22.39 29.97
C TRP A 950 -1.15 -23.69 30.53
N HIS A 951 -0.41 -24.43 31.34
CA HIS A 951 -0.98 -25.51 32.14
C HIS A 951 -0.37 -25.55 33.53
N ASN A 952 -1.13 -26.08 34.49
CA ASN A 952 -0.65 -26.26 35.86
C ASN A 952 0.35 -27.42 35.96
N ASP A 953 1.10 -27.46 37.07
CA ASP A 953 2.14 -28.47 37.32
C ASP A 953 1.57 -29.90 37.33
N ALA A 954 0.30 -30.06 37.75
CA ALA A 954 -0.40 -31.35 37.78
C ALA A 954 -1.02 -31.77 36.42
N LYS A 955 -0.91 -30.95 35.36
CA LYS A 955 -1.46 -31.21 34.03
C LYS A 955 -2.97 -31.53 34.02
N ASN A 956 -3.73 -30.93 34.93
CA ASN A 956 -5.17 -31.16 35.07
C ASN A 956 -6.00 -29.85 35.00
N PHE A 957 -5.33 -28.71 34.79
CA PHE A 957 -5.91 -27.42 34.43
C PHE A 957 -5.04 -26.73 33.35
N LEU A 958 -5.67 -26.28 32.27
CA LEU A 958 -5.05 -25.83 31.03
C LEU A 958 -5.78 -24.60 30.51
N VAL A 959 -5.04 -23.63 29.97
CA VAL A 959 -5.58 -22.42 29.35
C VAL A 959 -4.91 -22.20 27.99
N TRP A 960 -5.71 -22.21 26.93
CA TRP A 960 -5.26 -21.72 25.62
C TRP A 960 -5.53 -20.22 25.51
N VAL A 961 -4.56 -19.51 24.96
CA VAL A 961 -4.60 -18.04 24.81
C VAL A 961 -4.63 -17.69 23.32
N ASN A 962 -5.61 -16.87 22.91
CA ASN A 962 -5.83 -16.35 21.56
C ASN A 962 -6.05 -17.42 20.45
N GLU A 963 -6.77 -18.49 20.77
CA GLU A 963 -7.16 -19.55 19.81
C GLU A 963 -8.45 -19.15 19.07
N GLU A 964 -9.62 -19.63 19.49
CA GLU A 964 -10.93 -19.22 18.94
C GLU A 964 -11.52 -18.00 19.67
N ASP A 965 -11.24 -17.92 20.96
CA ASP A 965 -11.59 -16.84 21.87
C ASP A 965 -10.30 -16.34 22.55
N HIS A 966 -10.37 -15.29 23.38
CA HIS A 966 -9.17 -14.81 24.10
C HIS A 966 -8.59 -15.88 25.02
N LEU A 967 -9.45 -16.56 25.78
CA LEU A 967 -9.08 -17.62 26.70
C LEU A 967 -9.98 -18.83 26.49
N ARG A 968 -9.39 -20.01 26.47
CA ARG A 968 -10.11 -21.27 26.61
C ARG A 968 -9.58 -22.00 27.84
N LEU A 969 -10.36 -22.00 28.92
CA LEU A 969 -9.99 -22.62 30.19
C LEU A 969 -10.56 -24.03 30.24
N ILE A 970 -9.73 -24.98 30.66
CA ILE A 970 -9.99 -26.42 30.58
C ILE A 970 -9.55 -27.05 31.90
N SER A 971 -10.45 -27.79 32.54
CA SER A 971 -10.14 -28.70 33.64
C SER A 971 -10.41 -30.13 33.17
N MET A 972 -9.52 -31.06 33.48
CA MET A 972 -9.67 -32.45 33.06
C MET A 972 -8.93 -33.40 33.98
N GLU A 973 -9.38 -34.65 34.03
CA GLU A 973 -8.65 -35.76 34.65
C GLU A 973 -9.05 -37.10 34.04
N THR A 974 -8.18 -38.09 34.20
CA THR A 974 -8.51 -39.50 33.93
C THR A 974 -9.51 -40.01 34.96
N GLY A 975 -10.43 -40.88 34.55
CA GLY A 975 -11.48 -41.44 35.39
C GLY A 975 -12.78 -40.64 35.41
N GLY A 976 -13.69 -41.08 36.28
CA GLY A 976 -15.09 -40.65 36.31
C GLY A 976 -15.42 -39.51 37.27
N ASN A 977 -14.45 -38.83 37.88
CA ASN A 977 -14.70 -37.82 38.92
C ASN A 977 -14.93 -36.41 38.33
N MET A 978 -16.05 -36.26 37.61
CA MET A 978 -16.51 -34.96 37.09
C MET A 978 -16.69 -33.91 38.19
N LYS A 979 -16.99 -34.32 39.42
CA LYS A 979 -17.14 -33.40 40.54
C LYS A 979 -15.83 -32.67 40.85
N ALA A 980 -14.73 -33.39 41.02
CA ALA A 980 -13.42 -32.78 41.25
C ALA A 980 -12.95 -31.94 40.05
N VAL A 981 -13.22 -32.40 38.82
CA VAL A 981 -12.97 -31.62 37.60
C VAL A 981 -13.71 -30.28 37.64
N PHE A 982 -14.99 -30.28 38.00
CA PHE A 982 -15.82 -29.08 38.03
C PHE A 982 -15.46 -28.15 39.19
N GLU A 983 -15.13 -28.68 40.37
CA GLU A 983 -14.61 -27.91 41.50
C GLU A 983 -13.34 -27.14 41.12
N ARG A 984 -12.37 -27.84 40.52
CA ARG A 984 -11.13 -27.24 40.02
C ARG A 984 -11.39 -26.23 38.90
N PHE A 985 -12.33 -26.54 38.00
CA PHE A 985 -12.74 -25.63 36.92
C PHE A 985 -13.32 -24.32 37.46
N CYS A 986 -14.29 -24.38 38.38
CA CYS A 986 -14.91 -23.20 38.97
C CYS A 986 -13.89 -22.35 39.71
N LYS A 987 -13.05 -22.98 40.55
CA LYS A 987 -11.94 -22.31 41.25
C LYS A 987 -11.01 -21.61 40.26
N GLY A 988 -10.52 -22.33 39.24
CA GLY A 988 -9.60 -21.78 38.25
C GLY A 988 -10.18 -20.63 37.45
N VAL A 989 -11.43 -20.73 36.97
CA VAL A 989 -12.09 -19.65 36.22
C VAL A 989 -12.30 -18.41 37.10
N GLN A 990 -12.76 -18.59 38.35
CA GLN A 990 -13.02 -17.50 39.28
C GLN A 990 -11.73 -16.80 39.75
N GLU A 991 -10.66 -17.56 39.99
CA GLU A 991 -9.36 -17.00 40.41
C GLU A 991 -8.72 -16.19 39.28
N VAL A 992 -8.73 -16.72 38.05
CA VAL A 992 -8.28 -15.96 36.86
C VAL A 992 -9.10 -14.68 36.70
N GLU A 993 -10.43 -14.74 36.81
CA GLU A 993 -11.29 -13.56 36.71
C GLU A 993 -11.00 -12.53 37.81
N THR A 994 -10.81 -12.98 39.05
CA THR A 994 -10.50 -12.12 40.19
C THR A 994 -9.19 -11.37 39.96
N ILE A 995 -8.16 -12.07 39.48
CA ILE A 995 -6.86 -11.48 39.20
C ILE A 995 -6.93 -10.52 38.01
N LEU A 996 -7.67 -10.86 36.95
CA LEU A 996 -7.89 -9.94 35.81
C LEU A 996 -8.61 -8.66 36.26
N LYS A 997 -9.62 -8.76 37.14
CA LYS A 997 -10.32 -7.59 37.70
C LYS A 997 -9.39 -6.70 38.50
N GLN A 998 -8.47 -7.27 39.28
CA GLN A 998 -7.43 -6.51 39.98
C GLN A 998 -6.47 -5.77 39.02
N GLN A 999 -6.32 -6.27 37.79
CA GLN A 999 -5.56 -5.63 36.71
C GLN A 999 -6.40 -4.62 35.91
N GLY A 1000 -7.65 -4.36 36.30
CA GLY A 1000 -8.55 -3.42 35.62
C GLY A 1000 -9.22 -3.99 34.36
N CYS A 1001 -9.23 -5.31 34.19
CA CYS A 1001 -9.86 -5.99 33.06
C CYS A 1001 -10.96 -6.96 33.54
N SER A 1002 -12.08 -7.03 32.83
CA SER A 1002 -13.15 -7.98 33.12
C SER A 1002 -13.44 -8.86 31.91
N TYR A 1003 -14.18 -9.95 32.10
CA TYR A 1003 -14.76 -10.65 30.96
C TYR A 1003 -15.86 -9.82 30.28
N MET A 1004 -16.05 -10.06 28.98
CA MET A 1004 -17.23 -9.60 28.25
C MET A 1004 -18.44 -10.40 28.73
N TRP A 1005 -19.40 -9.73 29.35
CA TRP A 1005 -20.60 -10.36 29.90
C TRP A 1005 -21.79 -9.39 29.89
N ASN A 1006 -22.98 -9.87 29.57
CA ASN A 1006 -24.22 -9.15 29.81
C ASN A 1006 -25.36 -10.08 30.26
N GLU A 1007 -26.42 -9.48 30.82
CA GLU A 1007 -27.54 -10.21 31.41
C GLU A 1007 -28.31 -11.08 30.40
N HIS A 1008 -28.34 -10.68 29.12
CA HIS A 1008 -29.07 -11.38 28.08
C HIS A 1008 -28.29 -12.58 27.52
N LEU A 1009 -27.01 -12.39 27.16
CA LEU A 1009 -26.22 -13.37 26.44
C LEU A 1009 -25.21 -14.12 27.32
N GLY A 1010 -25.13 -13.80 28.62
CA GLY A 1010 -24.08 -14.33 29.49
C GLY A 1010 -22.70 -13.86 29.02
N TYR A 1011 -21.73 -14.78 29.01
CA TYR A 1011 -20.40 -14.48 28.49
C TYR A 1011 -20.41 -14.36 26.97
N ILE A 1012 -19.81 -13.28 26.48
CA ILE A 1012 -19.75 -12.97 25.04
C ILE A 1012 -18.48 -13.58 24.44
N LEU A 1013 -18.66 -14.32 23.34
CA LEU A 1013 -17.60 -15.04 22.64
C LEU A 1013 -17.68 -14.80 21.12
N THR A 1014 -16.62 -15.21 20.42
CA THR A 1014 -16.45 -15.02 18.97
C THR A 1014 -17.61 -15.59 18.16
N CYS A 1015 -17.95 -16.85 18.44
CA CYS A 1015 -19.00 -17.56 17.73
C CYS A 1015 -20.31 -17.46 18.53
N PRO A 1016 -21.45 -17.06 17.91
CA PRO A 1016 -22.75 -17.05 18.59
C PRO A 1016 -23.12 -18.39 19.23
N SER A 1017 -22.62 -19.52 18.70
CA SER A 1017 -22.87 -20.84 19.30
C SER A 1017 -22.18 -21.05 20.65
N ASN A 1018 -21.19 -20.23 21.01
CA ASN A 1018 -20.46 -20.32 22.28
C ASN A 1018 -21.01 -19.33 23.34
N LEU A 1019 -22.02 -18.50 23.04
CA LEU A 1019 -22.60 -17.59 24.04
C LEU A 1019 -23.16 -18.30 25.28
N GLY A 1020 -23.40 -17.54 26.34
CA GLY A 1020 -23.94 -18.01 27.61
C GLY A 1020 -22.83 -18.46 28.53
N THR A 1021 -22.78 -19.76 28.83
CA THR A 1021 -21.74 -20.34 29.67
C THR A 1021 -20.42 -20.49 28.93
N GLY A 1022 -20.45 -20.58 27.60
CA GLY A 1022 -19.33 -21.03 26.77
C GLY A 1022 -18.87 -22.45 27.03
N LEU A 1023 -19.63 -23.20 27.84
CA LEU A 1023 -19.17 -24.42 28.47
C LEU A 1023 -19.36 -25.64 27.56
N ARG A 1024 -18.37 -26.53 27.58
CA ARG A 1024 -18.51 -27.94 27.16
C ARG A 1024 -17.97 -28.82 28.28
N GLY A 1025 -18.87 -29.38 29.07
CA GLY A 1025 -18.62 -30.44 30.03
C GLY A 1025 -18.93 -31.78 29.39
N GLY A 1026 -18.04 -32.76 29.55
CA GLY A 1026 -18.23 -34.06 28.94
C GLY A 1026 -17.28 -35.12 29.47
N VAL A 1027 -17.57 -36.36 29.11
CA VAL A 1027 -16.81 -37.54 29.48
C VAL A 1027 -16.51 -38.40 28.26
N HIS A 1028 -15.36 -39.09 28.30
CA HIS A 1028 -15.16 -40.25 27.46
C HIS A 1028 -15.79 -41.46 28.14
N VAL A 1029 -16.85 -42.02 27.55
CA VAL A 1029 -17.60 -43.13 28.11
C VAL A 1029 -17.71 -44.27 27.11
N LYS A 1030 -17.53 -45.50 27.58
CA LYS A 1030 -17.61 -46.75 26.82
C LYS A 1030 -19.02 -47.31 26.88
N LEU A 1031 -19.70 -47.35 25.74
CA LEU A 1031 -21.09 -47.80 25.59
C LEU A 1031 -21.24 -48.77 24.39
N PRO A 1032 -20.54 -49.92 24.39
CA PRO A 1032 -20.47 -50.82 23.23
C PRO A 1032 -21.82 -51.43 22.83
N LEU A 1033 -22.76 -51.62 23.75
CA LEU A 1033 -24.08 -52.19 23.45
C LEU A 1033 -25.09 -51.09 23.13
N LEU A 1034 -25.19 -50.06 23.98
CA LEU A 1034 -26.14 -48.96 23.80
C LEU A 1034 -25.87 -48.19 22.51
N SER A 1035 -24.61 -48.05 22.10
CA SER A 1035 -24.27 -47.38 20.84
C SER A 1035 -24.77 -48.08 19.58
N ASN A 1036 -25.08 -49.38 19.67
CA ASN A 1036 -25.69 -50.18 18.61
C ASN A 1036 -27.23 -50.18 18.68
N ASP A 1037 -27.83 -49.65 19.75
CA ASP A 1037 -29.28 -49.50 19.86
C ASP A 1037 -29.77 -48.37 18.93
N LYS A 1038 -30.81 -48.66 18.13
CA LYS A 1038 -31.40 -47.71 17.18
C LYS A 1038 -31.95 -46.44 17.85
N ARG A 1039 -32.26 -46.51 19.15
CA ARG A 1039 -32.82 -45.42 19.96
C ARG A 1039 -31.76 -44.52 20.59
N PHE A 1040 -30.47 -44.84 20.46
CA PHE A 1040 -29.41 -44.10 21.16
C PHE A 1040 -29.39 -42.59 20.82
N ASN A 1041 -29.56 -42.24 19.54
CA ASN A 1041 -29.60 -40.83 19.14
C ASN A 1041 -30.81 -40.10 19.74
N SER A 1042 -32.00 -40.70 19.73
CA SER A 1042 -33.19 -40.10 20.35
C SER A 1042 -33.06 -39.97 21.86
N ILE A 1043 -32.41 -40.93 22.53
CA ILE A 1043 -32.14 -40.85 23.97
C ILE A 1043 -31.23 -39.63 24.26
N LEU A 1044 -30.15 -39.45 23.50
CA LEU A 1044 -29.26 -38.30 23.66
C LEU A 1044 -29.98 -36.97 23.39
N GLU A 1045 -30.83 -36.92 22.36
CA GLU A 1045 -31.64 -35.73 22.06
C GLU A 1045 -32.58 -35.35 23.22
N SER A 1046 -33.31 -36.33 23.78
CA SER A 1046 -34.18 -36.12 24.95
C SER A 1046 -33.39 -35.65 26.18
N LEU A 1047 -32.18 -36.17 26.37
CA LEU A 1047 -31.28 -35.78 27.47
C LEU A 1047 -30.55 -34.45 27.24
N ARG A 1048 -30.72 -33.80 26.08
CA ARG A 1048 -29.94 -32.61 25.69
C ARG A 1048 -28.43 -32.85 25.71
N LEU A 1049 -28.02 -34.06 25.31
CA LEU A 1049 -26.62 -34.47 25.18
C LEU A 1049 -26.24 -34.66 23.71
N GLN A 1050 -24.95 -34.57 23.43
CA GLN A 1050 -24.38 -34.83 22.10
C GLN A 1050 -23.18 -35.77 22.21
N LYS A 1051 -23.00 -36.60 21.17
CA LYS A 1051 -21.88 -37.54 21.05
C LYS A 1051 -20.89 -37.15 19.95
N ARG A 1052 -19.60 -37.44 20.16
CA ARG A 1052 -18.53 -37.40 19.15
C ARG A 1052 -17.59 -38.59 19.33
N GLY A 1053 -16.80 -38.94 18.30
CA GLY A 1053 -15.64 -39.79 18.51
C GLY A 1053 -14.56 -39.10 19.36
N THR A 1054 -13.61 -39.88 19.85
CA THR A 1054 -12.58 -39.40 20.80
C THR A 1054 -11.55 -38.46 20.18
N GLY A 1055 -11.47 -38.38 18.84
CA GLY A 1055 -10.58 -37.46 18.12
C GLY A 1055 -11.21 -36.10 17.79
N GLY A 1056 -12.47 -35.84 18.18
CA GLY A 1056 -13.15 -34.56 17.95
C GLY A 1056 -14.34 -34.64 16.98
N VAL A 1057 -14.71 -33.49 16.40
CA VAL A 1057 -15.84 -33.37 15.45
C VAL A 1057 -15.57 -34.29 14.25
N ASP A 1058 -16.58 -35.06 13.84
CA ASP A 1058 -16.54 -35.97 12.68
C ASP A 1058 -15.59 -37.19 12.79
N THR A 1059 -15.04 -37.47 13.98
CA THR A 1059 -14.28 -38.70 14.20
C THR A 1059 -15.19 -39.89 14.54
N ALA A 1060 -14.95 -41.03 13.90
CA ALA A 1060 -15.66 -42.27 14.21
C ALA A 1060 -15.21 -42.83 15.56
N SER A 1061 -16.13 -43.45 16.29
CA SER A 1061 -15.78 -44.27 17.46
C SER A 1061 -15.14 -45.59 16.98
N SER A 1062 -14.05 -46.02 17.61
CA SER A 1062 -13.32 -47.23 17.23
C SER A 1062 -13.72 -48.48 18.02
N ASP A 1063 -14.33 -48.32 19.21
CA ASP A 1063 -14.63 -49.44 20.12
C ASP A 1063 -15.89 -49.26 20.99
N GLY A 1064 -16.79 -48.36 20.60
CA GLY A 1064 -17.98 -48.00 21.40
C GLY A 1064 -17.70 -46.91 22.46
N THR A 1065 -16.50 -46.32 22.46
CA THR A 1065 -16.17 -45.13 23.28
C THR A 1065 -16.60 -43.84 22.59
N PHE A 1066 -17.28 -42.96 23.32
CA PHE A 1066 -17.77 -41.66 22.83
C PHE A 1066 -17.41 -40.52 23.78
N ASP A 1067 -17.17 -39.32 23.23
CA ASP A 1067 -17.23 -38.05 23.95
C ASP A 1067 -18.70 -37.62 24.07
N ILE A 1068 -19.28 -37.83 25.26
CA ILE A 1068 -20.65 -37.41 25.60
C ILE A 1068 -20.58 -36.10 26.38
N SER A 1069 -21.31 -35.08 25.91
CA SER A 1069 -21.24 -33.72 26.45
C SER A 1069 -22.56 -32.97 26.37
N ASN A 1070 -22.69 -31.86 27.08
CA ASN A 1070 -23.85 -30.97 27.00
C ASN A 1070 -24.07 -30.44 25.57
N LEU A 1071 -25.33 -30.38 25.15
CA LEU A 1071 -25.74 -29.75 23.89
C LEU A 1071 -25.92 -28.24 24.03
N ASP A 1072 -26.49 -27.81 25.16
CA ASP A 1072 -26.86 -26.43 25.45
C ASP A 1072 -25.73 -25.61 26.07
N ARG A 1073 -25.75 -24.30 25.79
CA ARG A 1073 -24.77 -23.32 26.33
C ARG A 1073 -25.44 -22.04 26.81
N LEU A 1074 -26.61 -21.71 26.26
CA LEU A 1074 -27.37 -20.51 26.55
C LEU A 1074 -28.74 -20.91 27.11
N GLY A 1075 -29.14 -20.27 28.21
CA GLY A 1075 -30.43 -20.46 28.88
C GLY A 1075 -30.36 -21.19 30.23
N SER A 1076 -29.27 -21.92 30.47
CA SER A 1076 -28.95 -22.57 31.75
C SER A 1076 -27.53 -22.25 32.19
N SER A 1077 -27.28 -22.26 33.49
CA SER A 1077 -25.99 -21.97 34.12
C SER A 1077 -24.95 -23.07 33.93
N GLU A 1078 -23.69 -22.77 34.27
CA GLU A 1078 -22.58 -23.73 34.20
C GLU A 1078 -22.85 -24.98 35.04
N VAL A 1079 -23.31 -24.82 36.29
CA VAL A 1079 -23.60 -25.98 37.15
C VAL A 1079 -24.79 -26.80 36.66
N GLU A 1080 -25.83 -26.16 36.11
CA GLU A 1080 -26.98 -26.88 35.53
C GLU A 1080 -26.56 -27.69 34.29
N GLN A 1081 -25.69 -27.14 33.44
CA GLN A 1081 -25.20 -27.84 32.25
C GLN A 1081 -24.30 -29.03 32.61
N VAL A 1082 -23.44 -28.89 33.63
CA VAL A 1082 -22.62 -30.02 34.10
C VAL A 1082 -23.49 -31.04 34.83
N GLN A 1083 -24.50 -30.63 35.60
CA GLN A 1083 -25.46 -31.55 36.22
C GLN A 1083 -26.22 -32.36 35.16
N CYS A 1084 -26.66 -31.74 34.07
CA CYS A 1084 -27.29 -32.43 32.94
C CYS A 1084 -26.40 -33.54 32.36
N VAL A 1085 -25.09 -33.29 32.23
CA VAL A 1085 -24.12 -34.30 31.79
C VAL A 1085 -23.98 -35.41 32.83
N VAL A 1086 -23.91 -35.06 34.13
CA VAL A 1086 -23.83 -36.04 35.21
C VAL A 1086 -25.02 -36.99 35.20
N ASP A 1087 -26.23 -36.44 35.25
CA ASP A 1087 -27.47 -37.22 35.32
C ASP A 1087 -27.63 -38.10 34.06
N GLY A 1088 -27.35 -37.53 32.88
CA GLY A 1088 -27.46 -38.25 31.62
C GLY A 1088 -26.42 -39.36 31.47
N VAL A 1089 -25.16 -39.13 31.85
CA VAL A 1089 -24.11 -40.16 31.78
C VAL A 1089 -24.40 -41.29 32.76
N GLU A 1090 -24.85 -41.00 33.98
CA GLU A 1090 -25.26 -42.03 34.95
C GLU A 1090 -26.38 -42.91 34.38
N LEU A 1091 -27.38 -42.31 33.72
CA LEU A 1091 -28.45 -43.04 33.05
C LEU A 1091 -27.95 -43.88 31.88
N LEU A 1092 -27.06 -43.35 31.03
CA LEU A 1092 -26.49 -44.08 29.90
C LEU A 1092 -25.67 -45.30 30.38
N VAL A 1093 -24.88 -45.14 31.45
CA VAL A 1093 -24.13 -46.24 32.07
C VAL A 1093 -25.09 -47.27 32.69
N GLN A 1094 -26.19 -46.83 33.30
CA GLN A 1094 -27.22 -47.74 33.81
C GLN A 1094 -27.87 -48.56 32.69
N MET A 1095 -28.19 -47.94 31.55
CA MET A 1095 -28.70 -48.62 30.36
C MET A 1095 -27.68 -49.61 29.81
N GLU A 1096 -26.42 -49.22 29.69
CA GLU A 1096 -25.34 -50.11 29.21
C GLU A 1096 -25.21 -51.34 30.13
N LYS A 1097 -25.23 -51.16 31.45
CA LYS A 1097 -25.18 -52.27 32.42
C LYS A 1097 -26.37 -53.22 32.27
N LYS A 1098 -27.57 -52.72 31.99
CA LYS A 1098 -28.75 -53.56 31.71
C LYS A 1098 -28.58 -54.34 30.41
N LEU A 1099 -28.12 -53.70 29.35
CA LEU A 1099 -27.84 -54.39 28.08
C LEU A 1099 -26.78 -55.48 28.25
N MET A 1100 -25.73 -55.23 29.04
CA MET A 1100 -24.70 -56.23 29.36
C MET A 1100 -25.26 -57.44 30.15
N ALA A 1101 -26.36 -57.23 30.88
CA ALA A 1101 -27.09 -58.29 31.58
C ALA A 1101 -28.22 -58.91 30.72
N ASN A 1102 -28.34 -58.56 29.43
CA ASN A 1102 -29.46 -58.94 28.55
C ASN A 1102 -30.84 -58.51 29.07
N GLU A 1103 -30.94 -57.36 29.74
CA GLU A 1103 -32.20 -56.77 30.20
C GLU A 1103 -32.69 -55.64 29.27
N GLU A 1104 -34.01 -55.47 29.18
CA GLU A 1104 -34.63 -54.36 28.44
C GLU A 1104 -34.38 -52.99 29.10
N ILE A 1105 -34.25 -51.95 28.27
CA ILE A 1105 -33.99 -50.58 28.71
C ILE A 1105 -35.20 -49.64 28.57
N ASP A 1106 -36.35 -50.12 28.09
CA ASP A 1106 -37.53 -49.27 27.79
C ASP A 1106 -37.99 -48.43 28.97
N SER A 1107 -37.91 -48.95 30.19
CA SER A 1107 -38.30 -48.23 31.40
C SER A 1107 -37.35 -47.09 31.80
N LEU A 1108 -36.17 -47.01 31.18
CA LEU A 1108 -35.15 -46.00 31.45
C LEU A 1108 -35.11 -44.89 30.38
N ILE A 1109 -35.80 -45.07 29.25
CA ILE A 1109 -35.80 -44.10 28.15
C ILE A 1109 -36.60 -42.85 28.59
N PRO A 1110 -35.99 -41.64 28.60
CA PRO A 1110 -36.64 -40.40 29.04
C PRO A 1110 -37.76 -39.88 28.14
#